data_AF-G4N2D2-F1
#
_entry.id   AF-G4N2D2-F1
#
_cell.length_a   1.000
_cell.length_b   1.000
_cell.length_c   1.000
_cell.angle_alpha   90.00
_cell.angle_beta   90.00
_cell.angle_gamma   90.00
#
_symmetry.space_group_name_H-M   'P 1'
#
loop_
_entity.id
_entity.type
_entity.pdbx_description
1 polymer ?
#
loop_
_entity_poly.entity_id
_entity_poly.type
_entity_poly.pdbx_seq_one_letter_code
_entity_poly.pdbx_strand_id
1 'polypeptide(L)'
;MSESLAQVGQRRLTLFEQINRIELDGDEAIFNLMEELKADEVEAAGFRWHAYSTQKDQDRTLELYKKFLRLQKILPNENDETLSEKDQDLIMFPTEKRTLHTNARYFVIFVARFAPGLRGRMTYSRLARYRLDFIFWTNRIHDKYGLERPSKSMLYNQITEAMRFASKKYQLSAGGIRTRSGIGLNELRQLIDLDMTTTPSMDNAEGHHLAWLLGRVCCVRPGSIGWSHREYEKTGQYLTWGDVRITRTEEKGRFVAEICFRTLKTNFDDPERGRNKPNPLQELKTTIVSPSSLDALVFSIPHRLLTMAIRRGLLVGINTIDELFNGTNYEILIKPEARPLPVVLSAAPRGLGVVEKPISALALTGYLRTRGERLGYPETINFMSIRRRSATDLTRLIGRDATRTLMNHDPDSRILEKWYLDFTPTTDLMNLALGNTNDLGQESMDLLKRANPLAIGAISHDPAALAKLHGPALNALVSKIMASAPMPDQPRRQHEQTLFRRRVQYAAKKILLSEQVQKQRETLKLQEYQERVQAIGKSSFMEEILKLTRKALEEAPDDIDIDDDAVDQETGMFVEDVPDELAEEDLEDQDDTLGQDSVQVQVDEEEYLRSPDAESEVPYADAAKTFMEILLQGSLSQHNDYKNNPVHCPLCEQDETIPRKFKDKKWNNPSKLAAHMQTPLHTPKGLWERQAEELASLRGDGRFECSYCKEIGVDEDEYHFANLRALFVHVENDTKFTRPEAKHQLEMHKELKGRDGWGEPGWAEHQGDVRKRIVKEARDYRLKRDLRPFDFNYSDHKEIPVGIPVQNNPGILRGGPAPSVSSHPAKRARPYRLDDSILSFTDSQTEIPLHQQHLIRSTPVSQISELPSFATVIPVAHRRFITTKKHSSS
;
A
#
# COMPACT_ATOMS: atom_id res chain seq x y z
N MET A 1 -32.67 -14.80 -30.06
CA MET A 1 -33.31 -15.32 -28.83
C MET A 1 -34.51 -16.23 -29.13
N SER A 2 -35.32 -15.96 -30.16
CA SER A 2 -36.38 -16.89 -30.61
C SER A 2 -35.80 -18.24 -31.09
N GLU A 3 -34.78 -18.22 -31.95
CA GLU A 3 -34.19 -19.45 -32.52
C GLU A 3 -33.45 -20.32 -31.49
N SER A 4 -32.80 -19.71 -30.50
CA SER A 4 -32.10 -20.47 -29.43
C SER A 4 -33.06 -21.24 -28.52
N LEU A 5 -34.34 -20.83 -28.45
CA LEU A 5 -35.37 -21.57 -27.73
C LEU A 5 -35.97 -22.72 -28.57
N ALA A 6 -35.90 -22.63 -29.90
CA ALA A 6 -36.38 -23.68 -30.80
C ALA A 6 -35.47 -24.94 -30.83
N GLN A 7 -34.19 -24.81 -30.46
CA GLN A 7 -33.27 -25.96 -30.39
C GLN A 7 -33.46 -26.84 -29.13
N VAL A 8 -34.23 -26.39 -28.14
CA VAL A 8 -34.44 -27.15 -26.89
C VAL A 8 -35.56 -28.18 -27.09
N GLY A 9 -35.20 -29.34 -27.64
CA GLY A 9 -36.12 -30.49 -27.78
C GLY A 9 -35.85 -31.42 -28.97
N GLN A 10 -35.08 -30.98 -29.96
CA GLN A 10 -34.71 -31.83 -31.10
C GLN A 10 -33.42 -32.61 -30.82
N ARG A 11 -33.44 -33.93 -31.03
CA ARG A 11 -32.23 -34.76 -31.09
C ARG A 11 -31.34 -34.19 -32.21
N ARG A 12 -30.16 -33.67 -31.85
CA ARG A 12 -29.14 -33.32 -32.84
C ARG A 12 -28.76 -34.59 -33.60
N LEU A 13 -28.96 -34.56 -34.91
CA LEU A 13 -28.48 -35.60 -35.81
C LEU A 13 -26.95 -35.65 -35.74
N THR A 14 -26.40 -36.85 -35.80
CA THR A 14 -24.96 -37.06 -35.97
C THR A 14 -24.52 -36.53 -37.34
N LEU A 15 -23.23 -36.22 -37.50
CA LEU A 15 -22.67 -35.77 -38.78
C LEU A 15 -22.97 -36.76 -39.92
N PHE A 16 -22.93 -38.06 -39.64
CA PHE A 16 -23.26 -39.12 -40.60
C PHE A 16 -24.75 -39.11 -40.97
N GLU A 17 -25.66 -38.97 -39.99
CA GLU A 17 -27.10 -38.83 -40.26
C GLU A 17 -27.43 -37.53 -41.03
N GLN A 18 -26.66 -36.44 -40.84
CA GLN A 18 -26.82 -35.21 -41.63
C GLN A 18 -26.32 -35.38 -43.07
N ILE A 19 -25.13 -35.93 -43.28
CA ILE A 19 -24.57 -36.16 -44.62
C ILE A 19 -25.51 -37.09 -45.43
N ASN A 20 -25.95 -38.19 -44.83
CA ASN A 20 -26.87 -39.12 -45.50
C ASN A 20 -28.25 -38.49 -45.78
N ARG A 21 -28.68 -37.48 -45.00
CA ARG A 21 -29.88 -36.69 -45.32
C ARG A 21 -29.66 -35.78 -46.52
N ILE A 22 -28.51 -35.11 -46.58
CA ILE A 22 -28.15 -34.24 -47.71
C ILE A 22 -28.10 -35.05 -49.02
N GLU A 23 -27.67 -36.32 -48.98
CA GLU A 23 -27.73 -37.24 -50.13
C GLU A 23 -29.17 -37.69 -50.51
N LEU A 24 -30.14 -37.61 -49.59
CA LEU A 24 -31.54 -38.03 -49.79
C LEU A 24 -32.50 -36.86 -50.09
N ASP A 25 -32.21 -35.66 -49.62
CA ASP A 25 -33.08 -34.47 -49.70
C ASP A 25 -33.04 -33.78 -51.08
N GLY A 26 -32.21 -34.29 -52.02
CA GLY A 26 -32.18 -33.90 -53.43
C GLY A 26 -31.39 -32.63 -53.77
N ASP A 27 -31.12 -32.42 -55.06
CA ASP A 27 -30.20 -31.39 -55.57
C ASP A 27 -30.54 -29.96 -55.12
N GLU A 28 -31.82 -29.65 -54.89
CA GLU A 28 -32.28 -28.33 -54.43
C GLU A 28 -31.91 -28.06 -52.96
N ALA A 29 -32.02 -29.06 -52.09
CA ALA A 29 -31.58 -28.95 -50.69
C ALA A 29 -30.06 -28.84 -50.59
N ILE A 30 -29.33 -29.59 -51.43
CA ILE A 30 -27.86 -29.47 -51.57
C ILE A 30 -27.48 -28.07 -52.05
N PHE A 31 -28.19 -27.52 -53.04
CA PHE A 31 -27.92 -26.18 -53.56
C PHE A 31 -28.11 -25.10 -52.48
N ASN A 32 -29.23 -25.13 -51.75
CA ASN A 32 -29.54 -24.16 -50.69
C ASN A 32 -28.50 -24.24 -49.56
N LEU A 33 -28.14 -25.45 -49.09
CA LEU A 33 -27.07 -25.63 -48.09
C LEU A 33 -25.72 -25.11 -48.60
N MET A 34 -25.39 -25.33 -49.87
CA MET A 34 -24.17 -24.81 -50.48
C MET A 34 -24.21 -23.30 -50.72
N GLU A 35 -25.38 -22.66 -50.71
CA GLU A 35 -25.53 -21.20 -50.74
C GLU A 35 -25.41 -20.60 -49.33
N GLU A 36 -26.01 -21.23 -48.32
CA GLU A 36 -25.81 -20.92 -46.89
C GLU A 36 -24.34 -21.03 -46.49
N LEU A 37 -23.66 -22.14 -46.81
CA LEU A 37 -22.24 -22.34 -46.51
C LEU A 37 -21.33 -21.33 -47.22
N LYS A 38 -21.71 -20.83 -48.41
CA LYS A 38 -20.99 -19.74 -49.08
C LYS A 38 -21.25 -18.39 -48.41
N ALA A 39 -22.47 -18.15 -47.92
CA ALA A 39 -22.77 -16.95 -47.14
C ALA A 39 -21.96 -16.94 -45.83
N ASP A 40 -21.90 -18.08 -45.14
CA ASP A 40 -21.06 -18.30 -43.95
C ASP A 40 -19.56 -18.15 -44.26
N GLU A 41 -19.08 -18.65 -45.41
CA GLU A 41 -17.69 -18.43 -45.87
C GLU A 41 -17.39 -16.93 -46.05
N VAL A 42 -18.31 -16.19 -46.67
CA VAL A 42 -18.20 -14.74 -46.89
C VAL A 42 -18.29 -13.96 -45.57
N GLU A 43 -19.11 -14.38 -44.60
CA GLU A 43 -19.17 -13.75 -43.27
C GLU A 43 -17.92 -14.08 -42.43
N ALA A 44 -17.41 -15.31 -42.52
CA ALA A 44 -16.17 -15.74 -41.88
C ALA A 44 -14.93 -15.08 -42.51
N ALA A 45 -15.01 -14.64 -43.77
CA ALA A 45 -13.91 -13.99 -44.50
C ALA A 45 -13.47 -12.69 -43.81
N GLY A 46 -12.37 -12.77 -43.07
CA GLY A 46 -11.84 -11.66 -42.29
C GLY A 46 -12.34 -11.60 -40.84
N PHE A 47 -12.97 -12.66 -40.31
CA PHE A 47 -13.24 -12.79 -38.88
C PHE A 47 -11.97 -12.56 -38.03
N ARG A 48 -12.13 -11.96 -36.84
CA ARG A 48 -11.02 -11.63 -35.94
C ARG A 48 -11.02 -12.55 -34.72
N TRP A 49 -10.26 -13.63 -34.81
CA TRP A 49 -10.11 -14.63 -33.74
C TRP A 49 -9.34 -14.13 -32.50
N HIS A 50 -8.64 -12.99 -32.56
CA HIS A 50 -7.94 -12.45 -31.40
C HIS A 50 -8.92 -11.98 -30.31
N ALA A 51 -8.57 -12.18 -29.04
CA ALA A 51 -9.36 -11.69 -27.90
C ALA A 51 -9.71 -10.18 -28.02
N TYR A 52 -10.92 -9.79 -27.62
CA TYR A 52 -11.48 -8.43 -27.78
C TYR A 52 -10.54 -7.30 -27.32
N SER A 53 -9.81 -7.50 -26.22
CA SER A 53 -8.84 -6.50 -25.73
C SER A 53 -7.62 -6.31 -26.66
N THR A 54 -7.20 -7.34 -27.39
CA THR A 54 -6.18 -7.26 -28.44
C THR A 54 -6.74 -6.52 -29.66
N GLN A 55 -7.96 -6.84 -30.08
CA GLN A 55 -8.64 -6.15 -31.18
C GLN A 55 -8.72 -4.65 -30.90
N LYS A 56 -9.25 -4.27 -29.74
CA LYS A 56 -9.38 -2.87 -29.31
C LYS A 56 -8.06 -2.09 -29.23
N ASP A 57 -6.95 -2.74 -28.89
CA ASP A 57 -5.61 -2.11 -28.96
C ASP A 57 -5.14 -1.95 -30.43
N GLN A 58 -5.40 -2.93 -31.30
CA GLN A 58 -5.12 -2.83 -32.74
C GLN A 58 -5.92 -1.70 -33.40
N ASP A 59 -7.23 -1.62 -33.13
CA ASP A 59 -8.15 -0.61 -33.69
C ASP A 59 -7.73 0.79 -33.25
N ARG A 60 -7.38 0.93 -31.96
CA ARG A 60 -6.82 2.17 -31.43
C ARG A 60 -5.52 2.57 -32.13
N THR A 61 -4.66 1.62 -32.49
CA THR A 61 -3.44 1.90 -33.25
C THR A 61 -3.77 2.38 -34.67
N LEU A 62 -4.75 1.76 -35.34
CA LEU A 62 -5.24 2.20 -36.66
C LEU A 62 -5.76 3.64 -36.62
N GLU A 63 -6.62 3.95 -35.65
CA GLU A 63 -7.18 5.29 -35.44
C GLU A 63 -6.12 6.36 -35.18
N LEU A 64 -5.09 6.04 -34.39
CA LEU A 64 -3.97 6.95 -34.15
C LEU A 64 -3.12 7.16 -35.42
N TYR A 65 -2.96 6.13 -36.25
CA TYR A 65 -2.25 6.22 -37.53
C TYR A 65 -3.05 7.03 -38.57
N LYS A 66 -4.37 6.81 -38.67
CA LYS A 66 -5.29 7.60 -39.50
C LYS A 66 -5.21 9.09 -39.17
N LYS A 67 -5.26 9.43 -37.88
CA LYS A 67 -5.11 10.82 -37.39
C LYS A 67 -3.73 11.40 -37.65
N PHE A 68 -2.67 10.60 -37.54
CA PHE A 68 -1.31 11.02 -37.90
C PHE A 68 -1.17 11.37 -39.39
N LEU A 69 -1.70 10.53 -40.29
CA LEU A 69 -1.65 10.78 -41.74
C LEU A 69 -2.47 12.00 -42.16
N ARG A 70 -3.60 12.28 -41.49
CA ARG A 70 -4.37 13.53 -41.67
C ARG A 70 -3.56 14.77 -41.27
N LEU A 71 -2.83 14.72 -40.15
CA LEU A 71 -1.91 15.79 -39.75
C LEU A 71 -0.76 16.01 -40.76
N GLN A 72 -0.36 14.97 -41.49
CA GLN A 72 0.59 15.06 -42.61
C GLN A 72 -0.04 15.49 -43.94
N LYS A 73 -1.38 15.70 -44.00
CA LYS A 73 -2.16 15.94 -45.22
C LYS A 73 -2.04 14.81 -46.27
N ILE A 74 -1.72 13.60 -45.83
CA ILE A 74 -1.70 12.39 -46.67
C ILE A 74 -3.13 11.83 -46.82
N LEU A 75 -3.93 11.94 -45.74
CA LEU A 75 -5.38 11.70 -45.77
C LEU A 75 -6.14 13.04 -45.67
N PRO A 76 -7.31 13.17 -46.32
CA PRO A 76 -8.22 14.30 -46.11
C PRO A 76 -8.74 14.41 -44.68
N ASN A 77 -9.17 15.62 -44.32
CA ASN A 77 -9.79 15.90 -43.02
C ASN A 77 -11.16 15.21 -42.89
N GLU A 78 -11.65 15.06 -41.64
CA GLU A 78 -12.95 14.44 -41.33
C GLU A 78 -14.16 15.20 -41.92
N ASN A 79 -13.98 16.42 -42.42
CA ASN A 79 -15.04 17.22 -43.03
C ASN A 79 -15.01 17.17 -44.58
N ASP A 80 -14.02 16.51 -45.19
CA ASP A 80 -13.85 16.37 -46.65
C ASP A 80 -14.17 14.91 -47.07
N GLU A 81 -15.30 14.35 -46.63
CA GLU A 81 -15.70 12.95 -46.86
C GLU A 81 -16.11 12.68 -48.33
N THR A 82 -15.11 12.59 -49.20
CA THR A 82 -15.25 12.25 -50.63
C THR A 82 -14.54 10.95 -51.03
N LEU A 83 -13.72 10.37 -50.14
CA LEU A 83 -12.98 9.12 -50.37
C LEU A 83 -13.69 7.92 -49.77
N SER A 84 -13.82 6.84 -50.55
CA SER A 84 -14.36 5.57 -50.06
C SER A 84 -13.46 4.95 -48.98
N GLU A 85 -14.01 4.03 -48.17
CA GLU A 85 -13.21 3.28 -47.17
C GLU A 85 -12.01 2.57 -47.83
N LYS A 86 -12.22 2.02 -49.03
CA LYS A 86 -11.16 1.38 -49.82
C LYS A 86 -10.04 2.36 -50.19
N ASP A 87 -10.37 3.55 -50.67
CA ASP A 87 -9.36 4.55 -51.03
C ASP A 87 -8.59 5.04 -49.80
N GLN A 88 -9.28 5.20 -48.67
CA GLN A 88 -8.65 5.53 -47.39
C GLN A 88 -7.67 4.43 -46.94
N ASP A 89 -8.08 3.17 -46.96
CA ASP A 89 -7.23 2.02 -46.59
C ASP A 89 -6.00 1.90 -47.53
N LEU A 90 -6.18 2.10 -48.84
CA LEU A 90 -5.08 2.05 -49.83
C LEU A 90 -4.09 3.22 -49.68
N ILE A 91 -4.55 4.41 -49.29
CA ILE A 91 -3.68 5.56 -48.94
C ILE A 91 -2.92 5.28 -47.62
N MET A 92 -3.57 4.65 -46.65
CA MET A 92 -2.96 4.31 -45.37
C MET A 92 -1.90 3.21 -45.49
N PHE A 93 -2.14 2.20 -46.32
CA PHE A 93 -1.29 1.03 -46.51
C PHE A 93 -0.99 0.80 -48.00
N PRO A 94 -0.20 1.68 -48.63
CA PRO A 94 0.04 1.63 -50.07
C PRO A 94 0.87 0.41 -50.47
N THR A 95 0.60 -0.11 -51.68
CA THR A 95 1.39 -1.18 -52.32
C THR A 95 2.84 -0.77 -52.62
N GLU A 96 3.11 0.53 -52.74
CA GLU A 96 4.48 1.03 -52.90
C GLU A 96 5.28 0.83 -51.59
N LYS A 97 6.09 -0.22 -51.58
CA LYS A 97 6.93 -0.67 -50.45
C LYS A 97 7.74 0.48 -49.81
N ARG A 98 8.24 1.44 -50.60
CA ARG A 98 8.99 2.62 -50.11
C ARG A 98 8.12 3.57 -49.29
N THR A 99 6.92 3.89 -49.77
CA THR A 99 5.99 4.82 -49.11
C THR A 99 5.40 4.18 -47.86
N LEU A 100 5.00 2.90 -47.91
CA LEU A 100 4.57 2.13 -46.75
C LEU A 100 5.61 2.13 -45.62
N HIS A 101 6.87 1.81 -45.94
CA HIS A 101 7.96 1.84 -44.95
C HIS A 101 8.20 3.24 -44.38
N THR A 102 8.13 4.27 -45.22
CA THR A 102 8.35 5.67 -44.82
C THR A 102 7.27 6.13 -43.83
N ASN A 103 5.99 5.89 -44.15
CA ASN A 103 4.87 6.23 -43.28
C ASN A 103 4.93 5.47 -41.95
N ALA A 104 5.26 4.17 -41.96
CA ALA A 104 5.43 3.37 -40.75
C ALA A 104 6.58 3.89 -39.86
N ARG A 105 7.73 4.22 -40.45
CA ARG A 105 8.89 4.79 -39.73
C ARG A 105 8.55 6.16 -39.13
N TYR A 106 7.90 7.04 -39.89
CA TYR A 106 7.49 8.36 -39.42
C TYR A 106 6.45 8.28 -38.29
N PHE A 107 5.43 7.43 -38.41
CA PHE A 107 4.42 7.23 -37.36
C PHE A 107 5.07 6.76 -36.04
N VAL A 108 5.96 5.77 -36.10
CA VAL A 108 6.61 5.25 -34.88
C VAL A 108 7.57 6.27 -34.25
N ILE A 109 8.27 7.09 -35.05
CA ILE A 109 9.10 8.19 -34.55
C ILE A 109 8.23 9.31 -33.94
N PHE A 110 7.10 9.65 -34.55
CA PHE A 110 6.13 10.61 -34.04
C PHE A 110 5.56 10.16 -32.69
N VAL A 111 5.09 8.91 -32.61
CA VAL A 111 4.59 8.29 -31.38
C VAL A 111 5.67 8.25 -30.29
N ALA A 112 6.93 7.94 -30.65
CA ALA A 112 8.05 7.97 -29.71
C ALA A 112 8.33 9.36 -29.13
N ARG A 113 8.18 10.42 -29.94
CA ARG A 113 8.47 11.80 -29.57
C ARG A 113 7.34 12.46 -28.77
N PHE A 114 6.08 12.23 -29.15
CA PHE A 114 4.95 13.03 -28.69
C PHE A 114 3.92 12.28 -27.85
N ALA A 115 3.78 10.96 -27.98
CA ALA A 115 2.70 10.25 -27.28
C ALA A 115 3.03 10.02 -25.79
N PRO A 116 2.15 10.40 -24.85
CA PRO A 116 2.36 10.20 -23.43
C PRO A 116 2.27 8.71 -23.07
N GLY A 117 3.39 8.11 -22.63
CA GLY A 117 3.38 6.75 -22.09
C GLY A 117 2.93 6.69 -20.63
N LEU A 118 2.96 5.48 -20.04
CA LEU A 118 2.32 5.14 -18.75
C LEU A 118 2.83 5.93 -17.52
N ARG A 119 3.87 6.75 -17.67
CA ARG A 119 4.43 7.68 -16.66
C ARG A 119 4.87 9.02 -17.28
N GLY A 120 4.19 9.46 -18.35
CA GLY A 120 4.54 10.68 -19.09
C GLY A 120 5.72 10.55 -20.08
N ARG A 121 6.32 9.36 -20.22
CA ARG A 121 7.33 9.05 -21.24
C ARG A 121 6.98 7.74 -21.95
N MET A 122 7.18 7.69 -23.27
CA MET A 122 7.01 6.48 -24.07
C MET A 122 8.02 5.39 -23.68
N THR A 123 7.69 4.11 -23.92
CA THR A 123 8.55 2.97 -23.63
C THR A 123 8.78 2.14 -24.88
N TYR A 124 9.96 1.50 -24.99
CA TYR A 124 10.29 0.65 -26.13
C TYR A 124 9.28 -0.49 -26.31
N SER A 125 8.79 -1.08 -25.21
CA SER A 125 7.78 -2.15 -25.25
C SER A 125 6.43 -1.71 -25.82
N ARG A 126 6.00 -0.45 -25.64
CA ARG A 126 4.75 0.04 -26.26
C ARG A 126 4.96 0.36 -27.74
N LEU A 127 6.13 0.86 -28.16
CA LEU A 127 6.49 0.95 -29.59
C LEU A 127 6.51 -0.43 -30.27
N ALA A 128 7.04 -1.45 -29.58
CA ALA A 128 7.02 -2.82 -30.08
C ALA A 128 5.59 -3.35 -30.33
N ARG A 129 4.60 -2.88 -29.56
CA ARG A 129 3.18 -3.20 -29.79
C ARG A 129 2.61 -2.43 -30.97
N TYR A 130 2.84 -1.12 -31.08
CA TYR A 130 2.44 -0.34 -32.27
C TYR A 130 2.98 -0.96 -33.57
N ARG A 131 4.23 -1.46 -33.58
CA ARG A 131 4.79 -2.22 -34.71
C ARG A 131 4.02 -3.51 -35.03
N LEU A 132 3.62 -4.29 -34.02
CA LEU A 132 2.86 -5.53 -34.24
C LEU A 132 1.44 -5.24 -34.76
N ASP A 133 0.77 -4.25 -34.16
CA ASP A 133 -0.55 -3.79 -34.59
C ASP A 133 -0.50 -3.24 -36.04
N PHE A 134 0.55 -2.50 -36.40
CA PHE A 134 0.75 -1.98 -37.76
C PHE A 134 0.97 -3.10 -38.78
N ILE A 135 1.79 -4.11 -38.46
CA ILE A 135 2.02 -5.28 -39.32
C ILE A 135 0.72 -6.07 -39.50
N PHE A 136 -0.07 -6.23 -38.44
CA PHE A 136 -1.39 -6.86 -38.50
C PHE A 136 -2.31 -6.14 -39.50
N TRP A 137 -2.45 -4.82 -39.37
CA TRP A 137 -3.31 -4.04 -40.28
C TRP A 137 -2.80 -4.01 -41.71
N THR A 138 -1.50 -3.88 -41.91
CA THR A 138 -0.88 -3.92 -43.24
C THR A 138 -1.27 -5.22 -43.95
N ASN A 139 -1.03 -6.37 -43.31
CA ASN A 139 -1.37 -7.68 -43.89
C ASN A 139 -2.87 -7.79 -44.15
N ARG A 140 -3.71 -7.45 -43.16
CA ARG A 140 -5.17 -7.58 -43.25
C ARG A 140 -5.77 -6.75 -44.38
N ILE A 141 -5.27 -5.53 -44.61
CA ILE A 141 -5.77 -4.65 -45.68
C ILE A 141 -5.27 -5.10 -47.05
N HIS A 142 -4.05 -5.63 -47.16
CA HIS A 142 -3.59 -6.26 -48.40
C HIS A 142 -4.44 -7.51 -48.72
N ASP A 143 -4.79 -8.31 -47.72
CA ASP A 143 -5.67 -9.48 -47.88
C ASP A 143 -7.09 -9.09 -48.31
N LYS A 144 -7.71 -8.12 -47.62
CA LYS A 144 -9.05 -7.57 -47.89
C LYS A 144 -9.23 -7.09 -49.33
N TYR A 145 -8.15 -6.68 -50.00
CA TYR A 145 -8.17 -6.14 -51.36
C TYR A 145 -7.35 -6.95 -52.38
N GLY A 146 -6.91 -8.17 -52.04
CA GLY A 146 -6.20 -9.06 -52.97
C GLY A 146 -4.83 -8.57 -53.45
N LEU A 147 -4.11 -7.81 -52.61
CA LEU A 147 -2.84 -7.16 -52.94
C LEU A 147 -1.62 -8.01 -52.55
N GLU A 148 -0.48 -7.81 -53.23
CA GLU A 148 0.78 -8.48 -52.87
C GLU A 148 1.22 -8.11 -51.44
N ARG A 149 1.19 -9.08 -50.52
CA ARG A 149 1.61 -8.87 -49.12
C ARG A 149 3.06 -8.37 -49.04
N PRO A 150 3.36 -7.28 -48.33
CA PRO A 150 4.74 -6.87 -48.08
C PRO A 150 5.45 -7.89 -47.18
N SER A 151 6.76 -8.09 -47.41
CA SER A 151 7.55 -9.03 -46.60
C SER A 151 7.52 -8.66 -45.12
N LYS A 152 6.87 -9.51 -44.32
CA LYS A 152 6.71 -9.37 -42.86
C LYS A 152 8.04 -9.15 -42.15
N SER A 153 9.10 -9.86 -42.58
CA SER A 153 10.46 -9.72 -42.03
C SER A 153 11.06 -8.35 -42.35
N MET A 154 10.94 -7.90 -43.61
CA MET A 154 11.45 -6.59 -44.03
C MET A 154 10.72 -5.44 -43.31
N LEU A 155 9.39 -5.46 -43.27
CA LEU A 155 8.58 -4.44 -42.59
C LEU A 155 8.90 -4.41 -41.08
N TYR A 156 9.03 -5.59 -40.44
CA TYR A 156 9.43 -5.70 -39.04
C TYR A 156 10.80 -5.08 -38.79
N ASN A 157 11.81 -5.36 -39.64
CA ASN A 157 13.16 -4.83 -39.49
C ASN A 157 13.22 -3.32 -39.71
N GLN A 158 12.55 -2.80 -40.76
CA GLN A 158 12.46 -1.37 -41.07
C GLN A 158 11.83 -0.56 -39.92
N ILE A 159 10.73 -1.04 -39.34
CA ILE A 159 10.13 -0.39 -38.16
C ILE A 159 11.04 -0.53 -36.93
N THR A 160 11.71 -1.68 -36.76
CA THR A 160 12.62 -1.90 -35.62
C THR A 160 13.84 -0.98 -35.67
N GLU A 161 14.38 -0.67 -36.84
CA GLU A 161 15.45 0.32 -37.02
C GLU A 161 15.00 1.70 -36.51
N ALA A 162 13.84 2.18 -36.97
CA ALA A 162 13.25 3.44 -36.50
C ALA A 162 12.94 3.43 -35.00
N MET A 163 12.46 2.32 -34.44
CA MET A 163 12.27 2.15 -33.00
C MET A 163 13.58 2.26 -32.21
N ARG A 164 14.66 1.60 -32.68
CA ARG A 164 15.99 1.65 -32.01
C ARG A 164 16.59 3.05 -32.09
N PHE A 165 16.50 3.70 -33.24
CA PHE A 165 16.89 5.11 -33.40
C PHE A 165 16.11 6.02 -32.45
N ALA A 166 14.78 5.90 -32.40
CA ALA A 166 13.93 6.66 -31.49
C ALA A 166 14.25 6.36 -30.02
N SER A 167 14.58 5.11 -29.68
CA SER A 167 15.00 4.72 -28.33
C SER A 167 16.26 5.44 -27.88
N LYS A 168 17.28 5.51 -28.76
CA LYS A 168 18.53 6.23 -28.49
C LYS A 168 18.31 7.75 -28.45
N LYS A 169 17.58 8.31 -29.42
CA LYS A 169 17.37 9.75 -29.57
C LYS A 169 16.48 10.37 -28.50
N TYR A 170 15.42 9.70 -28.08
CA TYR A 170 14.47 10.19 -27.08
C TYR A 170 14.67 9.56 -25.69
N GLN A 171 15.79 8.84 -25.49
CA GLN A 171 16.13 8.14 -24.24
C GLN A 171 14.95 7.31 -23.71
N LEU A 172 14.29 6.57 -24.60
CA LEU A 172 13.14 5.76 -24.23
C LEU A 172 13.60 4.68 -23.26
N SER A 173 12.94 4.59 -22.11
CA SER A 173 13.19 3.46 -21.21
C SER A 173 12.89 2.15 -21.95
N ALA A 174 13.83 1.19 -21.89
CA ALA A 174 13.71 -0.13 -22.50
C ALA A 174 12.58 -0.99 -21.88
N GLY A 175 11.77 -0.41 -21.00
CA GLY A 175 11.30 -1.10 -19.80
C GLY A 175 12.49 -1.25 -18.86
N GLY A 176 12.62 -0.35 -17.87
CA GLY A 176 13.63 -0.55 -16.82
C GLY A 176 13.39 -1.89 -16.12
N ILE A 177 14.45 -2.51 -15.61
CA ILE A 177 14.37 -3.70 -14.75
C ILE A 177 13.34 -3.35 -13.66
N ARG A 178 12.16 -3.97 -13.74
CA ARG A 178 11.14 -3.82 -12.71
C ARG A 178 11.64 -4.69 -11.58
N THR A 179 12.26 -4.09 -10.57
CA THR A 179 12.46 -4.79 -9.30
C THR A 179 11.09 -5.34 -8.87
N ARG A 180 11.06 -6.65 -8.62
CA ARG A 180 9.83 -7.42 -8.54
C ARG A 180 9.47 -7.61 -7.08
N SER A 181 8.88 -6.59 -6.45
CA SER A 181 8.33 -6.69 -5.09
C SER A 181 7.61 -8.03 -4.83
N GLY A 182 8.16 -8.84 -3.92
CA GLY A 182 7.48 -9.97 -3.30
C GLY A 182 6.88 -9.52 -1.97
N ILE A 183 5.76 -10.12 -1.56
CA ILE A 183 5.21 -9.97 -0.20
C ILE A 183 5.10 -11.38 0.37
N GLY A 184 5.94 -11.69 1.38
CA GLY A 184 5.86 -12.93 2.14
C GLY A 184 4.89 -12.82 3.32
N LEU A 185 4.89 -13.83 4.19
CA LEU A 185 4.12 -13.81 5.44
C LEU A 185 4.55 -12.63 6.34
N ASN A 186 5.85 -12.37 6.39
CA ASN A 186 6.48 -11.26 7.11
C ASN A 186 5.97 -9.88 6.69
N GLU A 187 5.94 -9.58 5.38
CA GLU A 187 5.33 -8.33 4.91
C GLU A 187 3.81 -8.30 5.12
N LEU A 188 3.09 -9.44 4.99
CA LEU A 188 1.66 -9.50 5.27
C LEU A 188 1.34 -9.19 6.75
N ARG A 189 2.13 -9.71 7.68
CA ARG A 189 2.01 -9.46 9.12
C ARG A 189 2.13 -7.97 9.43
N GLN A 190 3.21 -7.32 8.98
CA GLN A 190 3.39 -5.86 9.12
C GLN A 190 2.24 -5.04 8.49
N LEU A 191 1.69 -5.49 7.35
CA LEU A 191 0.58 -4.83 6.69
C LEU A 191 -0.73 -4.98 7.47
N ILE A 192 -0.98 -6.13 8.08
CA ILE A 192 -2.15 -6.40 8.93
C ILE A 192 -2.01 -5.61 10.25
N ASP A 193 -0.89 -5.72 10.97
CA ASP A 193 -0.66 -5.03 12.25
C ASP A 193 -0.86 -3.50 12.12
N LEU A 194 -0.34 -2.90 11.06
CA LEU A 194 -0.56 -1.47 10.76
C LEU A 194 -2.03 -1.15 10.46
N ASP A 195 -2.75 -2.03 9.77
CA ASP A 195 -4.13 -1.74 9.41
C ASP A 195 -5.10 -1.95 10.57
N MET A 196 -4.92 -3.01 11.35
CA MET A 196 -5.68 -3.27 12.58
C MET A 196 -5.64 -2.08 13.54
N THR A 197 -4.47 -1.44 13.68
CA THR A 197 -4.28 -0.26 14.52
C THR A 197 -4.75 1.05 13.90
N THR A 198 -4.84 1.17 12.56
CA THR A 198 -5.12 2.45 11.86
C THR A 198 -6.34 2.45 10.94
N THR A 199 -7.15 1.39 10.92
CA THR A 199 -8.30 1.28 10.03
C THR A 199 -9.52 2.07 10.53
N PRO A 200 -10.14 2.93 9.70
CA PRO A 200 -11.42 3.56 10.02
C PRO A 200 -12.61 2.58 10.06
N SER A 201 -12.46 1.37 9.52
CA SER A 201 -13.56 0.41 9.41
C SER A 201 -13.01 -1.01 9.41
N MET A 202 -13.38 -1.78 10.43
CA MET A 202 -12.89 -3.15 10.58
C MET A 202 -13.44 -4.06 9.48
N ASP A 203 -14.73 -3.97 9.13
CA ASP A 203 -15.31 -4.81 8.07
C ASP A 203 -14.68 -4.56 6.68
N ASN A 204 -14.26 -3.32 6.40
CA ASN A 204 -13.51 -3.01 5.18
C ASN A 204 -12.06 -3.53 5.22
N ALA A 205 -11.36 -3.40 6.37
CA ALA A 205 -10.01 -3.93 6.52
C ALA A 205 -10.01 -5.47 6.42
N GLU A 206 -10.93 -6.14 7.10
CA GLU A 206 -11.07 -7.60 7.08
C GLU A 206 -11.34 -8.17 5.68
N GLY A 207 -12.22 -7.52 4.90
CA GLY A 207 -12.40 -7.89 3.49
C GLY A 207 -11.12 -7.78 2.66
N HIS A 208 -10.23 -6.83 2.99
CA HIS A 208 -8.92 -6.71 2.35
C HIS A 208 -7.89 -7.71 2.88
N HIS A 209 -7.85 -7.96 4.19
CA HIS A 209 -6.97 -8.96 4.82
C HIS A 209 -7.26 -10.35 4.28
N LEU A 210 -8.53 -10.78 4.31
CA LEU A 210 -9.00 -12.02 3.70
C LEU A 210 -8.56 -12.12 2.23
N ALA A 211 -8.76 -11.07 1.44
CA ALA A 211 -8.35 -11.08 0.04
C ALA A 211 -6.83 -11.23 -0.15
N TRP A 212 -6.01 -10.64 0.71
CA TRP A 212 -4.54 -10.82 0.66
C TRP A 212 -4.14 -12.25 1.02
N LEU A 213 -4.77 -12.84 2.02
CA LEU A 213 -4.53 -14.21 2.48
C LEU A 213 -4.94 -15.24 1.41
N LEU A 214 -6.13 -15.10 0.82
CA LEU A 214 -6.55 -15.91 -0.35
C LEU A 214 -5.56 -15.76 -1.51
N GLY A 215 -5.01 -14.55 -1.73
CA GLY A 215 -3.95 -14.31 -2.72
C GLY A 215 -2.61 -14.99 -2.39
N ARG A 216 -2.33 -15.25 -1.10
CA ARG A 216 -1.09 -15.89 -0.61
C ARG A 216 -1.18 -17.42 -0.52
N VAL A 217 -2.32 -17.94 -0.10
CA VAL A 217 -2.58 -19.38 0.08
C VAL A 217 -3.01 -19.99 -1.25
N CYS A 218 -4.16 -19.58 -1.79
CA CYS A 218 -4.73 -20.12 -3.04
C CYS A 218 -4.03 -19.62 -4.31
N CYS A 219 -3.00 -18.77 -4.20
CA CYS A 219 -2.30 -18.12 -5.32
C CYS A 219 -3.22 -17.36 -6.32
N VAL A 220 -4.47 -17.04 -5.97
CA VAL A 220 -5.45 -16.50 -6.94
C VAL A 220 -5.14 -15.08 -7.42
N ARG A 221 -5.80 -14.63 -8.49
CA ARG A 221 -5.73 -13.24 -8.98
C ARG A 221 -6.74 -12.39 -8.20
N PRO A 222 -6.52 -11.07 -8.07
CA PRO A 222 -7.52 -10.20 -7.44
C PRO A 222 -8.86 -10.21 -8.20
N GLY A 223 -8.81 -10.53 -9.51
CA GLY A 223 -9.96 -10.72 -10.38
C GLY A 223 -10.79 -11.99 -10.14
N SER A 224 -10.30 -12.91 -9.29
CA SER A 224 -11.01 -14.11 -8.86
C SER A 224 -11.73 -13.92 -7.52
N ILE A 225 -11.43 -12.81 -6.83
CA ILE A 225 -12.04 -12.44 -5.55
C ILE A 225 -13.02 -11.29 -5.76
N GLY A 226 -12.59 -10.23 -6.46
CA GLY A 226 -13.41 -9.08 -6.85
C GLY A 226 -13.47 -8.89 -8.36
N TRP A 227 -14.48 -8.16 -8.85
CA TRP A 227 -14.72 -8.03 -10.29
C TRP A 227 -13.60 -7.28 -11.03
N SER A 228 -13.31 -7.73 -12.25
CA SER A 228 -12.27 -7.12 -13.12
C SER A 228 -12.84 -6.23 -14.23
N HIS A 229 -14.09 -6.44 -14.63
CA HIS A 229 -14.81 -5.63 -15.60
C HIS A 229 -16.20 -5.26 -15.08
N ARG A 230 -16.81 -4.18 -15.59
CA ARG A 230 -18.13 -3.73 -15.11
C ARG A 230 -19.28 -4.65 -15.53
N GLU A 231 -19.07 -5.48 -16.55
CA GLU A 231 -19.98 -6.60 -16.86
C GLU A 231 -19.86 -7.72 -15.82
N TYR A 232 -18.65 -7.99 -15.31
CA TYR A 232 -18.42 -9.04 -14.31
C TYR A 232 -19.08 -8.73 -12.96
N GLU A 233 -19.22 -7.45 -12.62
CA GLU A 233 -20.07 -6.97 -11.52
C GLU A 233 -21.55 -7.36 -11.72
N LYS A 234 -22.06 -7.35 -12.96
CA LYS A 234 -23.45 -7.70 -13.29
C LYS A 234 -23.69 -9.20 -13.43
N THR A 235 -22.70 -9.95 -13.91
CA THR A 235 -22.81 -11.40 -14.17
C THR A 235 -22.38 -12.27 -12.98
N GLY A 236 -22.13 -11.68 -11.80
CA GLY A 236 -21.75 -12.43 -10.60
C GLY A 236 -20.33 -13.01 -10.63
N GLN A 237 -19.45 -12.49 -11.49
CA GLN A 237 -18.08 -12.99 -11.67
C GLN A 237 -17.11 -12.39 -10.64
N TYR A 238 -17.26 -12.86 -9.41
CA TYR A 238 -16.48 -12.56 -8.21
C TYR A 238 -16.75 -13.63 -7.14
N LEU A 239 -16.06 -13.60 -5.99
CA LEU A 239 -16.25 -14.59 -4.93
C LEU A 239 -17.54 -14.29 -4.13
N THR A 240 -18.44 -15.27 -4.07
CA THR A 240 -19.73 -15.22 -3.36
C THR A 240 -19.77 -16.19 -2.18
N TRP A 241 -20.70 -16.03 -1.24
CA TRP A 241 -20.81 -16.97 -0.11
C TRP A 241 -21.28 -18.37 -0.53
N GLY A 242 -21.93 -18.51 -1.69
CA GLY A 242 -22.23 -19.81 -2.30
C GLY A 242 -20.98 -20.56 -2.81
N ASP A 243 -19.83 -19.89 -2.86
CA ASP A 243 -18.53 -20.49 -3.21
C ASP A 243 -17.74 -20.97 -1.98
N VAL A 244 -18.29 -20.83 -0.77
CA VAL A 244 -17.60 -21.09 0.50
C VAL A 244 -18.37 -22.15 1.28
N ARG A 245 -17.68 -23.23 1.65
CA ARG A 245 -18.14 -24.25 2.60
C ARG A 245 -17.21 -24.25 3.81
N ILE A 246 -17.76 -24.32 5.02
CA ILE A 246 -16.97 -24.33 6.26
C ILE A 246 -17.42 -25.49 7.14
N THR A 247 -16.48 -26.31 7.58
CA THR A 247 -16.72 -27.44 8.48
C THR A 247 -15.86 -27.33 9.74
N ARG A 248 -16.28 -28.01 10.80
CA ARG A 248 -15.52 -28.18 12.04
C ARG A 248 -14.50 -29.31 11.90
N THR A 249 -13.43 -29.22 12.66
CA THR A 249 -12.54 -30.34 12.97
C THR A 249 -12.89 -30.94 14.34
N GLU A 250 -12.19 -32.01 14.71
CA GLU A 250 -12.30 -32.63 16.04
C GLU A 250 -11.77 -31.70 17.15
N GLU A 251 -10.67 -30.98 16.90
CA GLU A 251 -10.12 -29.98 17.83
C GLU A 251 -11.01 -28.72 17.89
N LYS A 252 -11.43 -28.33 19.11
CA LYS A 252 -12.33 -27.19 19.34
C LYS A 252 -11.68 -25.88 18.89
N GLY A 253 -12.45 -25.05 18.18
CA GLY A 253 -11.99 -23.76 17.65
C GLY A 253 -11.23 -23.85 16.32
N ARG A 254 -10.91 -25.06 15.83
CA ARG A 254 -10.38 -25.25 14.48
C ARG A 254 -11.50 -25.54 13.47
N PHE A 255 -11.28 -25.04 12.26
CA PHE A 255 -12.22 -25.09 11.15
C PHE A 255 -11.49 -25.33 9.83
N VAL A 256 -12.17 -25.99 8.89
CA VAL A 256 -11.74 -26.13 7.50
C VAL A 256 -12.65 -25.27 6.62
N ALA A 257 -12.06 -24.46 5.74
CA ALA A 257 -12.78 -23.70 4.72
C ALA A 257 -12.42 -24.22 3.33
N GLU A 258 -13.43 -24.67 2.58
CA GLU A 258 -13.31 -24.96 1.16
C GLU A 258 -13.83 -23.78 0.35
N ILE A 259 -13.08 -23.39 -0.68
CA ILE A 259 -13.37 -22.22 -1.50
C ILE A 259 -13.30 -22.57 -2.98
N CYS A 260 -14.36 -22.23 -3.73
CA CYS A 260 -14.47 -22.48 -5.16
C CYS A 260 -14.30 -21.20 -5.98
N PHE A 261 -13.17 -21.04 -6.68
CA PHE A 261 -12.91 -19.90 -7.54
C PHE A 261 -13.40 -20.16 -8.97
N ARG A 262 -14.64 -19.78 -9.27
CA ARG A 262 -15.25 -19.87 -10.62
C ARG A 262 -14.69 -18.87 -11.65
N THR A 263 -14.21 -17.71 -11.18
CA THR A 263 -13.75 -16.63 -12.07
C THR A 263 -12.23 -16.65 -12.22
N LEU A 264 -11.71 -17.41 -13.18
CA LEU A 264 -10.27 -17.54 -13.42
C LEU A 264 -9.89 -16.91 -14.78
N LYS A 265 -8.83 -16.11 -14.80
CA LYS A 265 -8.36 -15.41 -16.02
C LYS A 265 -8.01 -16.34 -17.20
N THR A 266 -7.77 -17.61 -16.90
CA THR A 266 -7.39 -18.69 -17.82
C THR A 266 -8.57 -19.60 -18.17
N ASN A 267 -9.80 -19.21 -17.78
CA ASN A 267 -11.02 -19.61 -18.45
C ASN A 267 -11.05 -18.77 -19.74
N PHE A 268 -10.75 -19.40 -20.87
CA PHE A 268 -10.74 -18.74 -22.17
C PHE A 268 -12.08 -18.96 -22.86
N ASP A 269 -12.65 -17.90 -23.44
CA ASP A 269 -13.78 -18.02 -24.38
C ASP A 269 -13.34 -18.68 -25.72
N ASP A 270 -12.02 -18.78 -25.95
CA ASP A 270 -11.38 -19.42 -27.10
C ASP A 270 -11.47 -20.96 -26.96
N PRO A 271 -12.27 -21.64 -27.81
CA PRO A 271 -12.54 -23.07 -27.65
C PRO A 271 -11.30 -23.94 -27.90
N GLU A 272 -10.35 -23.52 -28.75
CA GLU A 272 -9.13 -24.29 -28.99
C GLU A 272 -8.21 -24.28 -27.76
N ARG A 273 -8.12 -23.14 -27.06
CA ARG A 273 -7.36 -23.04 -25.80
C ARG A 273 -8.03 -23.77 -24.65
N GLY A 274 -9.36 -23.80 -24.62
CA GLY A 274 -10.10 -24.58 -23.63
C GLY A 274 -9.87 -26.09 -23.80
N ARG A 275 -9.83 -26.57 -25.04
CA ARG A 275 -9.75 -28.01 -25.39
C ARG A 275 -8.39 -28.65 -25.11
N ASN A 276 -7.31 -27.86 -25.13
CA ASN A 276 -5.94 -28.34 -24.88
C ASN A 276 -5.57 -28.39 -23.39
N LYS A 277 -6.51 -28.16 -22.46
CA LYS A 277 -6.29 -28.37 -21.03
C LYS A 277 -6.67 -29.80 -20.63
N PRO A 278 -5.75 -30.60 -20.05
CA PRO A 278 -6.02 -32.01 -19.70
C PRO A 278 -7.14 -32.16 -18.65
N ASN A 279 -7.37 -31.14 -17.84
CA ASN A 279 -8.65 -30.91 -17.18
C ASN A 279 -9.09 -29.46 -17.45
N PRO A 280 -10.24 -29.20 -18.09
CA PRO A 280 -10.82 -27.87 -18.19
C PRO A 280 -11.42 -27.48 -16.83
N LEU A 281 -10.55 -27.27 -15.83
CA LEU A 281 -10.89 -26.66 -14.55
C LEU A 281 -11.40 -25.23 -14.80
N GLN A 282 -12.69 -25.12 -15.10
CA GLN A 282 -13.47 -23.88 -15.10
C GLN A 282 -13.47 -23.25 -13.70
N GLU A 283 -13.28 -24.07 -12.67
CA GLU A 283 -13.26 -23.70 -11.27
C GLU A 283 -11.98 -24.24 -10.61
N LEU A 284 -11.40 -23.47 -9.68
CA LEU A 284 -10.31 -23.92 -8.81
C LEU A 284 -10.88 -24.09 -7.41
N LYS A 285 -10.92 -25.32 -6.91
CA LYS A 285 -11.31 -25.63 -5.52
C LYS A 285 -10.07 -25.72 -4.65
N THR A 286 -10.10 -25.09 -3.49
CA THR A 286 -9.01 -25.15 -2.50
C THR A 286 -9.57 -25.38 -1.10
N THR A 287 -9.05 -26.39 -0.41
CA THR A 287 -9.30 -26.65 1.01
C THR A 287 -8.26 -25.92 1.85
N ILE A 288 -8.68 -25.27 2.93
CA ILE A 288 -7.83 -24.43 3.78
C ILE A 288 -8.14 -24.75 5.25
N VAL A 289 -7.19 -25.35 5.95
CA VAL A 289 -7.30 -25.69 7.37
C VAL A 289 -6.91 -24.47 8.24
N SER A 290 -7.41 -24.43 9.47
CA SER A 290 -6.97 -23.45 10.47
C SER A 290 -5.50 -23.71 10.88
N PRO A 291 -4.70 -22.66 11.13
CA PRO A 291 -3.25 -22.79 11.28
C PRO A 291 -2.84 -23.58 12.52
N SER A 292 -1.74 -24.31 12.38
CA SER A 292 -1.10 -25.18 13.38
C SER A 292 -0.74 -24.46 14.69
N SER A 293 -0.22 -23.23 14.58
CA SER A 293 0.33 -22.43 15.69
C SER A 293 -0.42 -21.13 15.93
N LEU A 294 -0.41 -20.65 17.18
CA LEU A 294 -1.06 -19.39 17.59
C LEU A 294 -0.51 -18.17 16.84
N ASP A 295 0.81 -18.10 16.65
CA ASP A 295 1.47 -17.01 15.90
C ASP A 295 1.02 -16.88 14.43
N ALA A 296 0.48 -17.97 13.86
CA ALA A 296 -0.07 -18.01 12.52
C ALA A 296 -1.58 -17.72 12.45
N LEU A 297 -2.28 -17.58 13.60
CA LEU A 297 -3.71 -17.28 13.69
C LEU A 297 -4.08 -15.96 12.98
N VAL A 298 -3.16 -14.97 12.98
CA VAL A 298 -3.30 -13.73 12.19
C VAL A 298 -3.51 -13.98 10.68
N PHE A 299 -3.05 -15.12 10.16
CA PHE A 299 -3.23 -15.53 8.76
C PHE A 299 -4.44 -16.46 8.53
N SER A 300 -5.21 -16.79 9.58
CA SER A 300 -6.32 -17.76 9.51
C SER A 300 -7.47 -17.28 8.63
N ILE A 301 -7.67 -17.95 7.49
CA ILE A 301 -8.77 -17.69 6.55
C ILE A 301 -10.13 -18.15 7.09
N PRO A 302 -10.28 -19.38 7.65
CA PRO A 302 -11.58 -19.85 8.15
C PRO A 302 -12.17 -18.95 9.24
N HIS A 303 -11.35 -18.51 10.19
CA HIS A 303 -11.79 -17.66 11.31
C HIS A 303 -12.22 -16.26 10.84
N ARG A 304 -11.51 -15.67 9.87
CA ARG A 304 -11.88 -14.38 9.26
C ARG A 304 -13.19 -14.48 8.47
N LEU A 305 -13.39 -15.57 7.72
CA LEU A 305 -14.66 -15.86 7.05
C LEU A 305 -15.81 -15.98 8.06
N LEU A 306 -15.64 -16.76 9.13
CA LEU A 306 -16.66 -16.93 10.17
C LEU A 306 -16.98 -15.62 10.89
N THR A 307 -15.97 -14.81 11.24
CA THR A 307 -16.19 -13.48 11.84
C THR A 307 -16.98 -12.56 10.90
N MET A 308 -16.63 -12.54 9.60
CA MET A 308 -17.36 -11.76 8.59
C MET A 308 -18.80 -12.26 8.38
N ALA A 309 -19.04 -13.56 8.49
CA ALA A 309 -20.37 -14.15 8.37
C ALA A 309 -21.24 -13.86 9.60
N ILE A 310 -20.69 -13.95 10.82
CA ILE A 310 -21.35 -13.58 12.07
C ILE A 310 -21.70 -12.08 12.07
N ARG A 311 -20.73 -11.20 11.77
CA ARG A 311 -20.93 -9.73 11.71
C ARG A 311 -22.08 -9.32 10.76
N ARG A 312 -22.37 -10.14 9.76
CA ARG A 312 -23.40 -9.90 8.73
C ARG A 312 -24.65 -10.79 8.90
N GLY A 313 -24.72 -11.61 9.96
CA GLY A 313 -25.86 -12.49 10.25
C GLY A 313 -26.13 -13.55 9.16
N LEU A 314 -25.10 -14.06 8.49
CA LEU A 314 -25.24 -14.93 7.30
C LEU A 314 -25.32 -16.43 7.62
N LEU A 315 -25.04 -16.84 8.86
CA LEU A 315 -25.03 -18.24 9.29
C LEU A 315 -26.43 -18.71 9.71
N VAL A 316 -26.75 -19.97 9.47
CA VAL A 316 -28.00 -20.60 9.93
C VAL A 316 -27.84 -21.00 11.41
N GLY A 317 -28.67 -20.42 12.28
CA GLY A 317 -28.70 -20.79 13.71
C GLY A 317 -27.49 -20.36 14.54
N ILE A 318 -26.61 -19.49 14.01
CA ILE A 318 -25.42 -18.98 14.70
C ILE A 318 -25.36 -17.46 14.52
N ASN A 319 -25.44 -16.71 15.61
CA ASN A 319 -25.44 -15.24 15.65
C ASN A 319 -24.29 -14.68 16.49
N THR A 320 -23.68 -15.48 17.36
CA THR A 320 -22.60 -15.10 18.28
C THR A 320 -21.38 -16.00 18.13
N ILE A 321 -20.23 -15.56 18.68
CA ILE A 321 -19.01 -16.38 18.69
C ILE A 321 -19.18 -17.55 19.67
N ASP A 322 -19.89 -17.39 20.78
CA ASP A 322 -20.19 -18.49 21.71
C ASP A 322 -21.08 -19.57 21.07
N GLU A 323 -22.14 -19.20 20.33
CA GLU A 323 -22.94 -20.14 19.53
C GLU A 323 -22.07 -20.86 18.49
N LEU A 324 -21.10 -20.16 17.88
CA LEU A 324 -20.15 -20.78 16.97
C LEU A 324 -19.25 -21.80 17.69
N PHE A 325 -18.67 -21.48 18.84
CA PHE A 325 -17.71 -22.36 19.51
C PHE A 325 -18.36 -23.53 20.27
N ASN A 326 -19.63 -23.38 20.69
CA ASN A 326 -20.37 -24.42 21.42
C ASN A 326 -21.31 -25.24 20.52
N GLY A 327 -21.53 -24.85 19.27
CA GLY A 327 -22.34 -25.61 18.31
C GLY A 327 -21.69 -26.94 17.89
N THR A 328 -22.48 -28.01 17.81
CA THR A 328 -22.03 -29.38 17.47
C THR A 328 -22.17 -29.74 15.99
N ASN A 329 -22.88 -28.94 15.18
CA ASN A 329 -23.08 -29.20 13.76
C ASN A 329 -21.75 -29.22 12.99
N TYR A 330 -21.42 -30.33 12.33
CA TYR A 330 -20.21 -30.51 11.53
C TYR A 330 -20.04 -29.46 10.43
N GLU A 331 -21.10 -29.19 9.65
CA GLU A 331 -21.11 -28.15 8.62
C GLU A 331 -21.75 -26.86 9.14
N ILE A 332 -21.08 -25.73 8.91
CA ILE A 332 -21.54 -24.39 9.28
C ILE A 332 -22.23 -23.77 8.05
N LEU A 333 -23.56 -23.86 8.04
CA LEU A 333 -24.37 -23.52 6.87
C LEU A 333 -24.55 -22.00 6.68
N ILE A 334 -24.31 -21.54 5.44
CA ILE A 334 -24.70 -20.20 4.97
C ILE A 334 -26.19 -20.19 4.59
N LYS A 335 -26.93 -19.18 5.08
CA LYS A 335 -28.33 -18.91 4.73
C LYS A 335 -28.56 -18.90 3.20
N PRO A 336 -29.61 -19.53 2.65
CA PRO A 336 -29.83 -19.61 1.20
C PRO A 336 -29.82 -18.26 0.49
N GLU A 337 -30.45 -17.24 1.08
CA GLU A 337 -30.52 -15.86 0.59
C GLU A 337 -29.17 -15.12 0.63
N ALA A 338 -28.23 -15.56 1.47
CA ALA A 338 -26.89 -14.99 1.57
C ALA A 338 -25.91 -15.55 0.53
N ARG A 339 -26.16 -16.74 -0.02
CA ARG A 339 -25.29 -17.41 -1.01
C ARG A 339 -24.90 -16.53 -2.22
N PRO A 340 -25.79 -15.78 -2.89
CA PRO A 340 -25.40 -14.92 -4.02
C PRO A 340 -24.64 -13.64 -3.60
N LEU A 341 -24.56 -13.32 -2.31
CA LEU A 341 -23.91 -12.10 -1.84
C LEU A 341 -22.37 -12.20 -1.96
N PRO A 342 -21.66 -11.08 -2.23
CA PRO A 342 -20.20 -11.10 -2.28
C PRO A 342 -19.57 -11.36 -0.91
N VAL A 343 -18.50 -12.14 -0.87
CA VAL A 343 -17.68 -12.30 0.35
C VAL A 343 -16.97 -10.98 0.69
N VAL A 344 -16.34 -10.35 -0.30
CA VAL A 344 -15.60 -9.09 -0.11
C VAL A 344 -16.38 -7.90 -0.68
N LEU A 345 -16.86 -7.07 0.24
CA LEU A 345 -17.66 -5.88 -0.04
C LEU A 345 -16.81 -4.67 -0.43
N SER A 346 -17.41 -3.76 -1.19
CA SER A 346 -16.78 -2.50 -1.61
C SER A 346 -16.77 -1.47 -0.48
N ALA A 347 -15.70 -0.67 -0.39
CA ALA A 347 -15.57 0.39 0.60
C ALA A 347 -16.63 1.49 0.43
N ALA A 348 -17.25 1.91 1.53
CA ALA A 348 -18.08 3.11 1.61
C ALA A 348 -17.24 4.39 1.35
N PRO A 349 -17.87 5.55 1.06
CA PRO A 349 -17.15 6.80 0.87
C PRO A 349 -16.17 7.11 2.02
N ARG A 350 -14.93 7.45 1.67
CA ARG A 350 -13.77 7.64 2.60
C ARG A 350 -13.29 6.38 3.33
N GLY A 351 -13.89 5.22 3.12
CA GLY A 351 -13.52 3.96 3.79
C GLY A 351 -14.08 3.81 5.20
N LEU A 352 -15.07 4.61 5.60
CA LEU A 352 -15.70 4.59 6.93
C LEU A 352 -16.72 3.44 7.12
N GLY A 353 -16.66 2.40 6.28
CA GLY A 353 -17.65 1.34 6.22
C GLY A 353 -17.55 0.56 4.90
N VAL A 354 -18.53 -0.31 4.67
CA VAL A 354 -18.71 -1.06 3.43
C VAL A 354 -20.07 -0.73 2.78
N VAL A 355 -20.25 -1.17 1.54
CA VAL A 355 -21.51 -1.14 0.79
C VAL A 355 -21.75 -2.54 0.25
N GLU A 356 -23.02 -2.98 0.20
CA GLU A 356 -23.51 -4.27 -0.35
C GLU A 356 -23.30 -4.42 -1.86
N LYS A 357 -22.06 -4.27 -2.31
CA LYS A 357 -21.61 -4.44 -3.69
C LYS A 357 -20.25 -5.11 -3.68
N PRO A 358 -19.95 -5.98 -4.66
CA PRO A 358 -18.67 -6.65 -4.74
C PRO A 358 -17.53 -5.64 -4.93
N ILE A 359 -16.40 -5.90 -4.28
CA ILE A 359 -15.20 -5.08 -4.48
C ILE A 359 -14.62 -5.29 -5.89
N SER A 360 -13.96 -4.24 -6.43
CA SER A 360 -13.20 -4.40 -7.68
C SER A 360 -11.77 -4.90 -7.43
N ALA A 361 -11.23 -5.68 -8.37
CA ALA A 361 -9.84 -6.12 -8.36
C ALA A 361 -8.83 -4.96 -8.32
N LEU A 362 -9.22 -3.79 -8.85
CA LEU A 362 -8.43 -2.56 -8.78
C LEU A 362 -8.42 -1.96 -7.37
N ALA A 363 -9.54 -1.98 -6.65
CA ALA A 363 -9.63 -1.51 -5.27
C ALA A 363 -8.79 -2.39 -4.32
N LEU A 364 -8.87 -3.73 -4.45
CA LEU A 364 -7.99 -4.67 -3.74
C LEU A 364 -6.51 -4.32 -3.91
N THR A 365 -6.09 -4.02 -5.14
CA THR A 365 -4.72 -3.60 -5.45
C THR A 365 -4.37 -2.21 -4.91
N GLY A 366 -5.32 -1.27 -4.92
CA GLY A 366 -5.12 0.11 -4.46
C GLY A 366 -5.00 0.22 -2.94
N TYR A 367 -5.77 -0.56 -2.20
CA TYR A 367 -5.74 -0.59 -0.74
C TYR A 367 -4.41 -1.13 -0.23
N LEU A 368 -3.97 -2.31 -0.72
CA LEU A 368 -2.66 -2.90 -0.44
C LEU A 368 -1.51 -1.92 -0.71
N ARG A 369 -1.52 -1.24 -1.87
CA ARG A 369 -0.53 -0.21 -2.20
C ARG A 369 -0.53 0.92 -1.16
N THR A 370 -1.70 1.38 -0.74
CA THR A 370 -1.84 2.47 0.22
C THR A 370 -1.27 2.09 1.59
N ARG A 371 -1.35 0.82 2.01
CA ARG A 371 -0.74 0.33 3.26
C ARG A 371 0.78 0.17 3.17
N GLY A 372 1.31 -0.41 2.09
CA GLY A 372 2.77 -0.42 1.87
C GLY A 372 3.36 0.99 1.76
N GLU A 373 2.60 1.93 1.17
CA GLU A 373 2.96 3.36 1.13
C GLU A 373 2.85 4.09 2.49
N ARG A 374 2.19 3.50 3.51
CA ARG A 374 2.20 3.97 4.90
C ARG A 374 3.34 3.36 5.71
N LEU A 375 3.70 2.08 5.49
CA LEU A 375 4.93 1.47 6.02
C LEU A 375 6.22 2.08 5.43
N GLY A 376 6.08 2.87 4.35
CA GLY A 376 7.22 3.47 3.66
C GLY A 376 8.02 2.44 2.87
N TYR A 377 7.38 1.38 2.36
CA TYR A 377 8.06 0.38 1.54
C TYR A 377 8.72 1.03 0.31
N PRO A 378 9.95 0.60 -0.05
CA PRO A 378 10.73 1.19 -1.14
C PRO A 378 10.08 0.99 -2.52
N GLU A 379 9.33 -0.11 -2.67
CA GLU A 379 8.75 -0.53 -3.93
C GLU A 379 7.23 -0.38 -3.94
N THR A 380 6.67 -0.08 -5.11
CA THR A 380 5.21 -0.02 -5.29
C THR A 380 4.61 -1.41 -5.26
N ILE A 381 4.15 -1.84 -4.09
CA ILE A 381 3.41 -3.09 -3.95
C ILE A 381 2.02 -3.05 -4.60
N ASN A 382 1.51 -4.24 -4.89
CA ASN A 382 0.23 -4.51 -5.54
C ASN A 382 -0.10 -6.00 -5.36
N PHE A 383 -1.30 -6.45 -5.71
CA PHE A 383 -1.74 -7.84 -5.45
C PHE A 383 -0.86 -8.90 -6.16
N MET A 384 -0.26 -8.58 -7.32
CA MET A 384 0.71 -9.48 -7.95
C MET A 384 2.02 -9.60 -7.17
N SER A 385 2.30 -8.73 -6.19
CA SER A 385 3.47 -8.88 -5.31
C SER A 385 3.30 -10.07 -4.37
N ILE A 386 2.09 -10.27 -3.84
CA ILE A 386 1.70 -11.47 -3.08
C ILE A 386 1.82 -12.70 -3.98
N ARG A 387 1.06 -12.74 -5.09
CA ARG A 387 1.02 -13.91 -5.99
C ARG A 387 2.40 -14.28 -6.58
N ARG A 388 3.34 -13.33 -6.72
CA ARG A 388 4.72 -13.63 -7.14
C ARG A 388 5.53 -14.33 -6.06
N ARG A 389 5.53 -13.81 -4.82
CA ARG A 389 6.24 -14.47 -3.72
C ARG A 389 5.65 -15.85 -3.44
N SER A 390 4.32 -15.94 -3.38
CA SER A 390 3.57 -17.20 -3.26
C SER A 390 4.00 -18.24 -4.30
N ALA A 391 4.11 -17.84 -5.58
CA ALA A 391 4.55 -18.73 -6.65
C ALA A 391 6.01 -19.17 -6.51
N THR A 392 6.92 -18.28 -6.08
CA THR A 392 8.32 -18.63 -5.80
C THR A 392 8.42 -19.61 -4.63
N ASP A 393 7.70 -19.34 -3.53
CA ASP A 393 7.68 -20.17 -2.33
C ASP A 393 7.12 -21.58 -2.67
N LEU A 394 5.95 -21.66 -3.32
CA LEU A 394 5.33 -22.93 -3.71
C LEU A 394 6.13 -23.71 -4.77
N THR A 395 6.80 -23.04 -5.71
CA THR A 395 7.64 -23.73 -6.71
C THR A 395 8.79 -24.49 -6.06
N ARG A 396 9.19 -24.12 -4.84
CA ARG A 396 10.21 -24.82 -4.04
C ARG A 396 9.61 -25.96 -3.24
N LEU A 397 8.43 -25.75 -2.64
CA LEU A 397 7.75 -26.74 -1.78
C LEU A 397 7.12 -27.89 -2.56
N ILE A 398 6.38 -27.59 -3.64
CA ILE A 398 5.59 -28.58 -4.41
C ILE A 398 6.01 -28.67 -5.89
N GLY A 399 7.15 -28.08 -6.25
CA GLY A 399 7.64 -28.08 -7.62
C GLY A 399 6.88 -27.16 -8.58
N ARG A 400 7.35 -27.12 -9.84
CA ARG A 400 6.84 -26.19 -10.87
C ARG A 400 5.45 -26.57 -11.37
N ASP A 401 5.21 -27.85 -11.62
CA ASP A 401 3.99 -28.32 -12.29
C ASP A 401 2.76 -28.22 -11.39
N ALA A 402 2.84 -28.69 -10.14
CA ALA A 402 1.77 -28.48 -9.15
C ALA A 402 1.52 -26.97 -8.91
N THR A 403 2.58 -26.14 -8.89
CA THR A 403 2.43 -24.68 -8.82
C THR A 403 1.72 -24.11 -10.06
N ARG A 404 1.99 -24.60 -11.28
CA ARG A 404 1.23 -24.19 -12.49
C ARG A 404 -0.25 -24.54 -12.35
N THR A 405 -0.56 -25.76 -11.90
CA THR A 405 -1.93 -26.25 -11.68
C THR A 405 -2.68 -25.39 -10.67
N LEU A 406 -2.13 -25.17 -9.47
CA LEU A 406 -2.71 -24.32 -8.42
C LEU A 406 -2.88 -22.86 -8.89
N MET A 407 -1.97 -22.36 -9.74
CA MET A 407 -2.10 -21.04 -10.35
C MET A 407 -3.12 -20.95 -11.50
N ASN A 408 -3.73 -22.08 -11.91
CA ASN A 408 -4.44 -22.29 -13.16
C ASN A 408 -3.67 -21.66 -14.34
N HIS A 409 -2.45 -22.13 -14.54
CA HIS A 409 -1.67 -21.91 -15.77
C HIS A 409 -1.70 -23.21 -16.59
N ASP A 410 -1.63 -23.11 -17.92
CA ASP A 410 -1.52 -24.29 -18.77
C ASP A 410 -0.17 -24.99 -18.48
N PRO A 411 -0.10 -26.35 -18.45
CA PRO A 411 1.10 -27.08 -18.05
C PRO A 411 2.36 -26.67 -18.84
N ASP A 412 2.24 -26.55 -20.16
CA ASP A 412 3.34 -26.14 -21.06
C ASP A 412 3.67 -24.64 -21.00
N SER A 413 2.88 -23.84 -20.27
CA SER A 413 3.03 -22.38 -20.31
C SER A 413 4.23 -21.92 -19.46
N ARG A 414 5.20 -21.31 -20.14
CA ARG A 414 6.35 -20.61 -19.51
C ARG A 414 5.97 -19.30 -18.81
N ILE A 415 4.70 -19.14 -18.41
CA ILE A 415 4.18 -17.92 -17.77
C ILE A 415 4.71 -17.79 -16.35
N LEU A 416 4.83 -18.92 -15.63
CA LEU A 416 5.34 -19.00 -14.27
C LEU A 416 6.77 -18.44 -14.18
N GLU A 417 7.69 -19.01 -14.95
CA GLU A 417 9.12 -18.66 -15.01
C GLU A 417 9.30 -17.22 -15.50
N LYS A 418 8.60 -16.83 -16.57
CA LYS A 418 8.80 -15.53 -17.21
C LYS A 418 8.34 -14.36 -16.35
N TRP A 419 7.28 -14.53 -15.56
CA TRP A 419 6.58 -13.40 -14.91
C TRP A 419 6.55 -13.45 -13.37
N TYR A 420 6.73 -14.62 -12.76
CA TYR A 420 6.61 -14.77 -11.31
C TYR A 420 7.93 -15.11 -10.66
N LEU A 421 8.59 -16.15 -11.11
CA LEU A 421 9.82 -16.65 -10.51
C LEU A 421 10.97 -15.64 -10.65
N ASP A 422 11.81 -15.60 -9.62
CA ASP A 422 13.08 -14.88 -9.56
C ASP A 422 14.01 -15.67 -8.65
N PHE A 423 14.75 -16.61 -9.22
CA PHE A 423 15.65 -17.51 -8.49
C PHE A 423 16.95 -16.80 -8.09
N THR A 424 17.44 -15.89 -8.93
CA THR A 424 18.72 -15.17 -8.79
C THR A 424 19.07 -14.69 -7.37
N PRO A 425 18.18 -14.01 -6.62
CA PRO A 425 18.51 -13.52 -5.28
C PRO A 425 18.40 -14.55 -4.16
N THR A 426 18.06 -15.81 -4.46
CA THR A 426 17.69 -16.85 -3.47
C THR A 426 18.28 -18.23 -3.76
N THR A 427 19.10 -18.39 -4.79
CA THR A 427 19.84 -19.61 -5.10
C THR A 427 21.28 -19.44 -4.63
N ASP A 428 21.74 -20.32 -3.74
CA ASP A 428 23.17 -20.41 -3.44
C ASP A 428 23.89 -21.08 -4.60
N LEU A 429 24.55 -20.27 -5.44
CA LEU A 429 25.32 -20.77 -6.57
C LEU A 429 26.63 -21.43 -6.14
N MET A 430 27.12 -21.18 -4.93
CA MET A 430 28.37 -21.76 -4.44
C MET A 430 28.13 -23.19 -3.94
N ASN A 431 27.14 -23.40 -3.08
CA ASN A 431 26.80 -24.76 -2.61
C ASN A 431 26.30 -25.64 -3.77
N LEU A 432 25.56 -25.07 -4.72
CA LEU A 432 25.21 -25.75 -5.97
C LEU A 432 26.45 -26.15 -6.80
N ALA A 433 27.45 -25.26 -6.92
CA ALA A 433 28.67 -25.52 -7.70
C ALA A 433 29.64 -26.48 -7.00
N LEU A 434 29.62 -26.55 -5.67
CA LEU A 434 30.42 -27.49 -4.86
C LEU A 434 29.81 -28.90 -4.82
N GLY A 435 28.56 -29.09 -5.28
CA GLY A 435 27.86 -30.37 -5.18
C GLY A 435 27.32 -30.68 -3.78
N ASN A 436 27.23 -29.67 -2.90
CA ASN A 436 26.61 -29.75 -1.58
C ASN A 436 25.09 -29.82 -1.74
N THR A 437 24.60 -30.91 -2.33
CA THR A 437 23.21 -31.01 -2.83
C THR A 437 22.20 -31.39 -1.76
N ASN A 438 22.64 -32.05 -0.68
CA ASN A 438 21.79 -32.64 0.34
C ASN A 438 20.92 -31.58 1.05
N ASP A 439 21.47 -30.39 1.34
CA ASP A 439 20.78 -29.35 2.12
C ASP A 439 20.24 -28.19 1.26
N LEU A 440 20.34 -28.27 -0.08
CA LEU A 440 19.94 -27.18 -0.99
C LEU A 440 18.48 -26.73 -0.81
N GLY A 441 17.60 -27.64 -0.37
CA GLY A 441 16.22 -27.31 -0.02
C GLY A 441 16.14 -26.40 1.20
N GLN A 442 16.69 -26.86 2.33
CA GLN A 442 16.69 -26.13 3.61
C GLN A 442 17.48 -24.82 3.54
N GLU A 443 18.72 -24.84 3.08
CA GLU A 443 19.58 -23.64 3.00
C GLU A 443 18.99 -22.57 2.06
N SER A 444 18.44 -22.98 0.92
CA SER A 444 17.78 -22.04 0.00
C SER A 444 16.50 -21.48 0.62
N MET A 445 15.78 -22.24 1.43
CA MET A 445 14.64 -21.74 2.19
C MET A 445 15.08 -20.76 3.28
N ASP A 446 16.20 -21.01 3.96
CA ASP A 446 16.76 -20.10 4.96
C ASP A 446 17.29 -18.79 4.36
N LEU A 447 17.95 -18.84 3.19
CA LEU A 447 18.27 -17.65 2.41
C LEU A 447 17.00 -16.87 2.01
N LEU A 448 15.91 -17.57 1.69
CA LEU A 448 14.61 -16.98 1.35
C LEU A 448 13.85 -16.43 2.58
N LYS A 449 14.01 -17.03 3.77
CA LYS A 449 13.56 -16.51 5.07
C LYS A 449 14.33 -15.25 5.46
N ARG A 450 15.64 -15.18 5.17
CA ARG A 450 16.48 -13.98 5.40
C ARG A 450 16.21 -12.88 4.35
N ALA A 451 15.78 -13.24 3.14
CA ALA A 451 15.42 -12.32 2.06
C ALA A 451 14.02 -11.66 2.24
N ASN A 452 13.90 -10.75 3.22
CA ASN A 452 12.74 -9.85 3.42
C ASN A 452 13.09 -8.38 3.10
N PRO A 453 13.44 -8.03 1.84
CA PRO A 453 13.97 -6.70 1.51
C PRO A 453 12.97 -5.56 1.68
N LEU A 454 11.65 -5.85 1.76
CA LEU A 454 10.62 -4.85 2.05
C LEU A 454 10.41 -4.67 3.55
N ALA A 455 10.24 -5.76 4.30
CA ALA A 455 10.00 -5.69 5.74
C ALA A 455 11.21 -5.12 6.54
N ILE A 456 12.44 -5.48 6.14
CA ILE A 456 13.68 -4.95 6.74
C ILE A 456 13.90 -3.49 6.28
N GLY A 457 13.67 -3.24 4.98
CA GLY A 457 13.86 -1.95 4.31
C GLY A 457 12.72 -0.95 4.52
N ALA A 458 11.77 -1.23 5.42
CA ALA A 458 10.69 -0.30 5.74
C ALA A 458 11.23 0.96 6.42
N ILE A 459 10.60 2.10 6.13
CA ILE A 459 10.94 3.39 6.75
C ILE A 459 10.17 3.56 8.08
N SER A 460 9.07 2.84 8.28
CA SER A 460 8.24 2.91 9.50
C SER A 460 8.97 2.59 10.81
N HIS A 461 10.12 1.93 10.74
CA HIS A 461 11.04 1.75 11.88
C HIS A 461 11.55 3.09 12.45
N ASP A 462 11.49 4.20 11.69
CA ASP A 462 11.64 5.58 12.19
C ASP A 462 10.38 6.41 11.84
N PRO A 463 9.41 6.52 12.77
CA PRO A 463 8.21 7.33 12.60
C PRO A 463 8.49 8.82 12.35
N ALA A 464 9.60 9.37 12.85
CA ALA A 464 9.97 10.77 12.66
C ALA A 464 10.51 11.03 11.24
N ALA A 465 11.31 10.12 10.69
CA ALA A 465 11.70 10.16 9.28
C ALA A 465 10.48 10.05 8.36
N LEU A 466 9.56 9.13 8.64
CA LEU A 466 8.34 8.97 7.86
C LEU A 466 7.46 10.24 7.87
N ALA A 467 7.25 10.85 9.04
CA ALA A 467 6.51 12.10 9.18
C ALA A 467 7.16 13.27 8.43
N LYS A 468 8.50 13.39 8.51
CA LYS A 468 9.29 14.40 7.78
C LYS A 468 9.19 14.23 6.26
N LEU A 469 9.20 12.99 5.79
CA LEU A 469 9.10 12.63 4.38
C LEU A 469 7.72 12.98 3.82
N HIS A 470 6.64 12.59 4.52
CA HIS A 470 5.27 12.79 4.06
C HIS A 470 4.74 14.23 4.24
N GLY A 471 5.32 15.01 5.15
CA GLY A 471 4.94 16.40 5.42
C GLY A 471 5.85 17.44 4.73
N PRO A 472 6.79 18.09 5.43
CA PRO A 472 7.54 19.23 4.90
C PRO A 472 8.36 18.93 3.63
N ALA A 473 9.04 17.78 3.57
CA ALA A 473 9.92 17.45 2.45
C ALA A 473 9.13 17.27 1.14
N LEU A 474 8.00 16.57 1.20
CA LEU A 474 7.11 16.39 0.05
C LEU A 474 6.60 17.72 -0.49
N ASN A 475 6.14 18.62 0.39
CA ASN A 475 5.64 19.94 -0.03
C ASN A 475 6.74 20.79 -0.69
N ALA A 476 7.95 20.81 -0.12
CA ALA A 476 9.08 21.54 -0.69
C ALA A 476 9.47 21.01 -2.09
N LEU A 477 9.58 19.68 -2.26
CA LEU A 477 9.94 19.08 -3.54
C LEU A 477 8.84 19.25 -4.60
N VAL A 478 7.56 19.19 -4.22
CA VAL A 478 6.43 19.45 -5.12
C VAL A 478 6.47 20.88 -5.64
N SER A 479 6.69 21.87 -4.77
CA SER A 479 6.83 23.28 -5.17
C SER A 479 8.03 23.47 -6.11
N LYS A 480 9.18 22.85 -5.82
CA LYS A 480 10.38 22.90 -6.69
C LYS A 480 10.10 22.31 -8.08
N ILE A 481 9.48 21.13 -8.16
CA ILE A 481 9.16 20.50 -9.44
C ILE A 481 8.13 21.34 -10.22
N MET A 482 7.11 21.87 -9.56
CA MET A 482 6.11 22.74 -10.20
C MET A 482 6.72 24.03 -10.76
N ALA A 483 7.66 24.66 -10.04
CA ALA A 483 8.38 25.85 -10.52
C ALA A 483 9.32 25.55 -11.69
N SER A 484 9.91 24.35 -11.74
CA SER A 484 10.81 23.92 -12.83
C SER A 484 10.11 23.36 -14.08
N ALA A 485 8.79 23.15 -14.03
CA ALA A 485 8.06 22.55 -15.13
C ALA A 485 7.83 23.59 -16.25
N PRO A 486 8.06 23.25 -17.53
CA PRO A 486 7.76 24.16 -18.63
C PRO A 486 6.27 24.52 -18.59
N MET A 487 6.00 25.81 -18.53
CA MET A 487 4.64 26.35 -18.59
C MET A 487 4.05 26.01 -19.95
N PRO A 488 2.83 25.45 -20.00
CA PRO A 488 2.13 25.24 -21.27
C PRO A 488 1.74 26.59 -21.87
N ASP A 489 1.81 26.72 -23.20
CA ASP A 489 1.48 27.94 -23.94
C ASP A 489 0.01 28.38 -23.80
N GLN A 490 -0.84 27.52 -23.21
CA GLN A 490 -2.23 27.81 -22.86
C GLN A 490 -2.52 27.47 -21.40
N PRO A 491 -3.37 28.25 -20.70
CA PRO A 491 -3.77 27.96 -19.33
C PRO A 491 -4.57 26.64 -19.27
N ARG A 492 -3.98 25.64 -18.61
CA ARG A 492 -4.63 24.34 -18.35
C ARG A 492 -5.97 24.51 -17.64
N ARG A 493 -6.97 23.72 -18.01
CA ARG A 493 -8.25 23.66 -17.30
C ARG A 493 -8.02 23.22 -15.84
N GLN A 494 -8.84 23.69 -14.90
CA GLN A 494 -8.65 23.43 -13.46
C GLN A 494 -8.53 21.92 -13.11
N HIS A 495 -9.25 21.06 -13.84
CA HIS A 495 -9.13 19.61 -13.74
C HIS A 495 -7.73 19.10 -14.13
N GLU A 496 -7.16 19.60 -15.23
CA GLU A 496 -5.83 19.22 -15.71
C GLU A 496 -4.72 19.71 -14.80
N GLN A 497 -4.88 20.90 -14.21
CA GLN A 497 -3.98 21.42 -13.16
C GLN A 497 -4.00 20.49 -11.93
N THR A 498 -5.19 20.04 -11.51
CA THR A 498 -5.37 19.09 -10.40
C THR A 498 -4.71 17.74 -10.71
N LEU A 499 -4.92 17.19 -11.92
CA LEU A 499 -4.23 15.97 -12.37
C LEU A 499 -2.71 16.15 -12.47
N PHE A 500 -2.24 17.31 -12.93
CA PHE A 500 -0.81 17.61 -12.98
C PHE A 500 -0.19 17.67 -11.58
N ARG A 501 -0.81 18.40 -10.64
CA ARG A 501 -0.36 18.46 -9.24
C ARG A 501 -0.31 17.07 -8.60
N ARG A 502 -1.32 16.23 -8.82
CA ARG A 502 -1.33 14.83 -8.36
C ARG A 502 -0.17 14.02 -8.96
N ARG A 503 0.12 14.16 -10.26
CA ARG A 503 1.27 13.51 -10.91
C ARG A 503 2.61 13.99 -10.34
N VAL A 504 2.76 15.29 -10.08
CA VAL A 504 3.97 15.86 -9.45
C VAL A 504 4.12 15.37 -8.00
N GLN A 505 3.06 15.36 -7.20
CA GLN A 505 3.05 14.80 -5.85
C GLN A 505 3.47 13.34 -5.82
N TYR A 506 2.95 12.51 -6.73
CA TYR A 506 3.35 11.11 -6.85
C TYR A 506 4.83 10.96 -7.24
N ALA A 507 5.33 11.77 -8.18
CA ALA A 507 6.74 11.77 -8.57
C ALA A 507 7.66 12.21 -7.42
N ALA A 508 7.33 13.30 -6.74
CA ALA A 508 8.06 13.83 -5.59
C ALA A 508 8.12 12.83 -4.43
N LYS A 509 6.98 12.23 -4.05
CA LYS A 509 6.93 11.18 -3.02
C LYS A 509 7.84 10.01 -3.38
N LYS A 510 7.81 9.55 -4.64
CA LYS A 510 8.67 8.45 -5.10
C LYS A 510 10.16 8.79 -4.99
N ILE A 511 10.56 10.01 -5.37
CA ILE A 511 11.96 10.47 -5.28
C ILE A 511 12.42 10.44 -3.81
N LEU A 512 11.64 11.06 -2.91
CA LEU A 512 11.97 11.11 -1.48
C LEU A 512 12.04 9.71 -0.84
N LEU A 513 11.12 8.81 -1.17
CA LEU A 513 11.19 7.41 -0.73
C LEU A 513 12.47 6.73 -1.23
N SER A 514 12.84 6.89 -2.51
CA SER A 514 14.09 6.30 -3.02
C SER A 514 15.34 6.90 -2.39
N GLU A 515 15.38 8.22 -2.13
CA GLU A 515 16.51 8.86 -1.43
C GLU A 515 16.63 8.40 0.03
N GLN A 516 15.50 8.26 0.73
CA GLN A 516 15.50 7.81 2.13
C GLN A 516 15.92 6.34 2.24
N VAL A 517 15.45 5.47 1.34
CA VAL A 517 15.84 4.06 1.27
C VAL A 517 17.32 3.90 0.91
N GLN A 518 17.83 4.74 0.01
CA GLN A 518 19.26 4.77 -0.34
C GLN A 518 20.10 5.14 0.90
N LYS A 519 19.75 6.23 1.60
CA LYS A 519 20.42 6.63 2.86
C LYS A 519 20.35 5.54 3.92
N GLN A 520 19.17 4.94 4.11
CA GLN A 520 18.98 3.84 5.05
C GLN A 520 19.91 2.67 4.73
N ARG A 521 20.08 2.28 3.46
CA ARG A 521 21.05 1.25 3.04
C ARG A 521 22.51 1.65 3.28
N GLU A 522 22.83 2.94 3.18
CA GLU A 522 24.17 3.47 3.44
C GLU A 522 24.48 3.59 4.95
N THR A 523 23.46 3.70 5.82
CA THR A 523 23.64 3.90 7.27
C THR A 523 23.25 2.71 8.16
N LEU A 524 22.55 1.70 7.63
CA LEU A 524 22.04 0.56 8.40
C LEU A 524 23.20 -0.27 8.96
N LYS A 525 23.29 -0.34 10.29
CA LYS A 525 24.30 -1.16 10.99
C LYS A 525 23.89 -2.62 11.03
N LEU A 526 24.87 -3.52 11.16
CA LEU A 526 24.62 -4.97 11.27
C LEU A 526 23.73 -5.33 12.46
N GLN A 527 23.95 -4.71 13.63
CA GLN A 527 23.13 -4.91 14.81
C GLN A 527 21.67 -4.49 14.56
N GLU A 528 21.46 -3.28 14.01
CA GLU A 528 20.12 -2.76 13.67
C GLU A 528 19.43 -3.65 12.60
N TYR A 529 20.19 -4.23 11.67
CA TYR A 529 19.69 -5.23 10.73
C TYR A 529 19.24 -6.51 11.44
N GLN A 530 20.02 -7.02 12.40
CA GLN A 530 19.67 -8.22 13.18
C GLN A 530 18.43 -8.00 14.05
N GLU A 531 18.34 -6.86 14.76
CA GLU A 531 17.16 -6.44 15.53
C GLU A 531 15.91 -6.39 14.65
N ARG A 532 16.01 -5.78 13.45
CA ARG A 532 14.91 -5.76 12.46
C ARG A 532 14.52 -7.17 12.01
N VAL A 533 15.48 -8.07 11.75
CA VAL A 533 15.20 -9.45 11.33
C VAL A 533 14.46 -10.23 12.42
N GLN A 534 14.86 -10.08 13.69
CA GLN A 534 14.17 -10.71 14.83
C GLN A 534 12.74 -10.14 15.01
N ALA A 535 12.57 -8.82 14.92
CA ALA A 535 11.27 -8.17 15.09
C ALA A 535 10.26 -8.54 13.98
N ILE A 536 10.71 -8.88 12.77
CA ILE A 536 9.85 -9.22 11.63
C ILE A 536 9.03 -10.52 11.86
N GLY A 537 9.53 -11.43 12.70
CA GLY A 537 8.84 -12.66 13.05
C GLY A 537 7.66 -12.47 14.01
N LYS A 538 7.56 -11.33 14.70
CA LYS A 538 6.56 -11.07 15.75
C LYS A 538 5.41 -10.21 15.22
N SER A 539 4.19 -10.45 15.70
CA SER A 539 3.02 -9.63 15.40
C SER A 539 2.57 -8.94 16.67
N SER A 540 2.61 -7.61 16.70
CA SER A 540 2.14 -6.84 17.85
C SER A 540 0.63 -7.01 18.08
N PHE A 541 -0.11 -7.34 17.02
CA PHE A 541 -1.52 -7.70 17.08
C PHE A 541 -1.74 -9.06 17.77
N MET A 542 -0.92 -10.09 17.46
CA MET A 542 -1.00 -11.38 18.16
C MET A 542 -0.51 -11.30 19.61
N GLU A 543 0.55 -10.53 19.89
CA GLU A 543 1.03 -10.31 21.26
C GLU A 543 -0.09 -9.70 22.15
N GLU A 544 -0.87 -8.76 21.63
CA GLU A 544 -2.00 -8.17 22.36
C GLU A 544 -3.20 -9.15 22.48
N ILE A 545 -3.45 -10.02 21.48
CA ILE A 545 -4.44 -11.11 21.61
C ILE A 545 -4.07 -12.06 22.74
N LEU A 546 -2.84 -12.59 22.75
CA LEU A 546 -2.40 -13.56 23.75
C LEU A 546 -2.44 -12.94 25.16
N LYS A 547 -2.07 -11.67 25.28
CA LYS A 547 -2.18 -10.89 26.52
C LYS A 547 -3.62 -10.72 27.00
N LEU A 548 -4.56 -10.42 26.10
CA LEU A 548 -5.99 -10.32 26.44
C LEU A 548 -6.60 -11.68 26.77
N THR A 549 -6.16 -12.75 26.11
CA THR A 549 -6.63 -14.13 26.37
C THR A 549 -6.17 -14.60 27.74
N ARG A 550 -4.89 -14.42 28.10
CA ARG A 550 -4.38 -14.71 29.46
C ARG A 550 -5.18 -13.96 30.53
N LYS A 551 -5.38 -12.66 30.35
CA LYS A 551 -6.19 -11.85 31.27
C LYS A 551 -7.63 -12.37 31.42
N ALA A 552 -8.25 -12.84 30.34
CA ALA A 552 -9.60 -13.40 30.39
C ALA A 552 -9.65 -14.77 31.10
N LEU A 553 -8.57 -15.55 31.06
CA LEU A 553 -8.42 -16.79 31.84
C LEU A 553 -8.18 -16.47 33.34
N GLU A 554 -7.35 -15.46 33.65
CA GLU A 554 -7.10 -14.98 35.02
C GLU A 554 -8.33 -14.33 35.69
N GLU A 555 -9.29 -13.81 34.91
CA GLU A 555 -10.52 -13.16 35.41
C GLU A 555 -11.75 -14.09 35.43
N ALA A 556 -11.60 -15.37 35.06
CA ALA A 556 -12.66 -16.36 35.21
C ALA A 556 -12.82 -16.74 36.71
N PRO A 557 -14.04 -16.86 37.25
CA PRO A 557 -14.22 -17.33 38.62
C PRO A 557 -13.81 -18.81 38.74
N ASP A 558 -13.04 -19.12 39.78
CA ASP A 558 -12.66 -20.48 40.19
C ASP A 558 -13.88 -21.28 40.68
N ASP A 559 -14.70 -21.77 39.74
CA ASP A 559 -15.78 -22.74 39.96
C ASP A 559 -15.52 -23.99 39.10
N ILE A 560 -14.56 -24.83 39.51
CA ILE A 560 -14.49 -26.28 39.24
C ILE A 560 -13.69 -26.93 40.39
N ASP A 561 -14.34 -27.84 41.12
CA ASP A 561 -13.63 -28.83 41.94
C ASP A 561 -12.79 -29.72 41.01
N ILE A 562 -11.46 -29.74 41.21
CA ILE A 562 -10.58 -30.68 40.51
C ILE A 562 -10.49 -31.94 41.37
N ASP A 563 -11.33 -32.92 41.04
CA ASP A 563 -11.07 -34.32 41.39
C ASP A 563 -9.82 -34.79 40.62
N ASP A 564 -8.74 -35.05 41.35
CA ASP A 564 -7.41 -35.39 40.83
C ASP A 564 -7.30 -36.91 40.62
N ASP A 565 -7.90 -37.41 39.54
CA ASP A 565 -7.96 -38.83 39.14
C ASP A 565 -6.60 -39.38 38.65
N ALA A 566 -5.57 -39.33 39.50
CA ALA A 566 -4.22 -39.82 39.22
C ALA A 566 -3.75 -40.97 40.13
N VAL A 567 -4.63 -41.53 40.97
CA VAL A 567 -4.32 -42.68 41.87
C VAL A 567 -5.51 -43.64 41.97
N ASP A 568 -5.32 -44.90 41.56
CA ASP A 568 -6.23 -45.99 41.92
C ASP A 568 -6.21 -46.21 43.44
N GLN A 569 -7.31 -45.86 44.09
CA GLN A 569 -7.45 -45.88 45.55
C GLN A 569 -7.42 -47.29 46.16
N GLU A 570 -7.56 -48.36 45.36
CA GLU A 570 -7.52 -49.74 45.89
C GLU A 570 -6.12 -50.37 45.84
N THR A 571 -5.18 -49.83 45.04
CA THR A 571 -3.84 -50.43 44.84
C THR A 571 -2.64 -49.49 45.01
N GLY A 572 -2.80 -48.16 44.85
CA GLY A 572 -1.79 -47.18 45.26
C GLY A 572 -0.45 -47.21 44.52
N MET A 573 -0.41 -47.70 43.28
CA MET A 573 0.78 -47.66 42.41
C MET A 573 0.54 -46.82 41.16
N PHE A 574 1.57 -46.07 40.75
CA PHE A 574 1.58 -45.33 39.48
C PHE A 574 1.83 -46.28 38.30
N VAL A 575 1.16 -46.02 37.18
CA VAL A 575 1.34 -46.80 35.93
C VAL A 575 2.49 -46.20 35.12
N GLU A 576 3.69 -46.76 35.27
CA GLU A 576 4.73 -46.70 34.25
C GLU A 576 4.56 -47.90 33.31
N ASP A 577 4.47 -47.66 31.99
CA ASP A 577 4.78 -48.68 30.99
C ASP A 577 5.22 -48.04 29.65
N VAL A 578 6.52 -48.17 29.37
CA VAL A 578 7.14 -48.08 28.04
C VAL A 578 8.26 -49.13 28.06
N PRO A 579 8.24 -50.11 27.13
CA PRO A 579 9.38 -50.20 26.21
C PRO A 579 9.07 -50.73 24.79
N ASP A 580 9.52 -49.96 23.80
CA ASP A 580 10.47 -50.32 22.73
C ASP A 580 10.22 -51.37 21.61
N GLU A 581 10.68 -50.92 20.43
CA GLU A 581 11.36 -51.63 19.32
C GLU A 581 10.60 -52.42 18.22
N LEU A 582 10.52 -51.74 17.06
CA LEU A 582 11.02 -52.15 15.73
C LEU A 582 10.49 -53.41 15.00
N ALA A 583 9.92 -53.17 13.81
CA ALA A 583 10.25 -53.92 12.60
C ALA A 583 10.18 -53.01 11.36
N GLU A 584 11.24 -52.99 10.55
CA GLU A 584 11.21 -52.44 9.18
C GLU A 584 10.56 -53.48 8.24
N GLU A 585 9.75 -53.05 7.27
CA GLU A 585 9.50 -53.84 6.05
C GLU A 585 9.66 -52.97 4.80
N ASP A 586 10.09 -53.64 3.73
CA ASP A 586 10.82 -53.06 2.61
C ASP A 586 9.91 -52.53 1.48
N LEU A 587 10.53 -51.85 0.52
CA LEU A 587 9.89 -51.33 -0.69
C LEU A 587 9.53 -52.44 -1.71
N GLU A 588 8.56 -52.10 -2.58
CA GLU A 588 8.24 -52.62 -3.93
C GLU A 588 6.86 -53.33 -4.09
N ASP A 589 6.31 -53.18 -5.31
CA ASP A 589 5.06 -53.77 -5.86
C ASP A 589 3.67 -53.38 -5.29
N GLN A 590 3.12 -52.25 -5.78
CA GLN A 590 1.94 -52.30 -6.66
C GLN A 590 1.61 -50.97 -7.37
N ASP A 591 1.66 -51.01 -8.70
CA ASP A 591 1.10 -50.00 -9.61
C ASP A 591 -0.36 -50.36 -9.97
N ASP A 592 -1.05 -49.49 -10.72
CA ASP A 592 -2.44 -49.62 -11.24
C ASP A 592 -3.61 -49.55 -10.21
N THR A 593 -4.00 -48.32 -9.84
CA THR A 593 -5.44 -47.95 -9.94
C THR A 593 -5.66 -46.45 -10.20
N LEU A 594 -5.97 -46.09 -11.45
CA LEU A 594 -6.35 -44.73 -11.83
C LEU A 594 -7.76 -44.36 -11.31
N GLY A 595 -7.85 -43.47 -10.32
CA GLY A 595 -9.14 -43.10 -9.70
C GLY A 595 -9.22 -41.70 -9.07
N GLN A 596 -9.53 -40.68 -9.88
CA GLN A 596 -9.98 -39.33 -9.47
C GLN A 596 -9.21 -38.65 -8.32
N ASP A 597 -7.97 -38.22 -8.58
CA ASP A 597 -7.23 -37.36 -7.64
C ASP A 597 -7.87 -35.98 -7.45
N SER A 598 -8.65 -35.84 -6.38
CA SER A 598 -8.67 -34.58 -5.65
C SER A 598 -7.33 -34.45 -4.93
N VAL A 599 -6.47 -33.53 -5.39
CA VAL A 599 -5.21 -33.22 -4.70
C VAL A 599 -5.53 -32.61 -3.33
N GLN A 600 -5.65 -33.47 -2.32
CA GLN A 600 -5.64 -33.06 -0.93
C GLN A 600 -4.22 -32.67 -0.59
N VAL A 601 -3.99 -31.36 -0.48
CA VAL A 601 -2.70 -30.82 -0.05
C VAL A 601 -2.61 -31.00 1.46
N GLN A 602 -2.28 -32.20 1.92
CA GLN A 602 -1.55 -32.34 3.17
C GLN A 602 -0.17 -31.72 2.94
N VAL A 603 0.06 -30.58 3.59
CA VAL A 603 1.42 -30.08 3.78
C VAL A 603 1.91 -30.79 5.02
N ASP A 604 2.86 -31.71 4.86
CA ASP A 604 3.59 -32.27 5.99
C ASP A 604 4.45 -31.16 6.61
N GLU A 605 3.86 -30.43 7.57
CA GLU A 605 4.50 -29.34 8.32
C GLU A 605 5.35 -29.84 9.49
N GLU A 606 5.75 -31.12 9.52
CA GLU A 606 6.28 -31.77 10.73
C GLU A 606 7.58 -31.19 11.32
N GLU A 607 8.32 -30.30 10.61
CA GLU A 607 9.62 -29.81 11.11
C GLU A 607 9.90 -28.29 11.06
N TYR A 608 9.09 -27.44 10.42
CA TYR A 608 9.60 -26.12 9.96
C TYR A 608 9.12 -24.85 10.71
N LEU A 609 8.34 -24.97 11.78
CA LEU A 609 7.93 -23.83 12.64
C LEU A 609 7.95 -24.12 14.16
N ARG A 610 8.72 -25.12 14.63
CA ARG A 610 9.02 -25.23 16.06
C ARG A 610 9.99 -24.11 16.48
N SER A 611 9.44 -22.99 16.96
CA SER A 611 10.14 -22.24 18.01
C SER A 611 10.20 -23.15 19.24
N PRO A 612 11.33 -23.31 19.93
CA PRO A 612 11.41 -24.01 21.20
C PRO A 612 10.91 -23.09 22.32
N ASP A 613 9.69 -22.57 22.15
CA ASP A 613 8.96 -21.89 23.22
C ASP A 613 8.06 -22.92 23.89
N ALA A 614 8.02 -22.87 25.22
CA ALA A 614 7.35 -23.84 26.08
C ALA A 614 5.85 -23.99 25.77
N GLU A 615 5.26 -25.05 26.32
CA GLU A 615 3.82 -25.29 26.41
C GLU A 615 3.05 -23.97 26.52
N SER A 616 2.25 -23.66 25.50
CA SER A 616 1.46 -22.45 25.54
C SER A 616 0.36 -22.63 26.58
N GLU A 617 0.50 -21.95 27.72
CA GLU A 617 -0.52 -21.88 28.79
C GLU A 617 -1.93 -21.49 28.28
N VAL A 618 -2.03 -20.95 27.06
CA VAL A 618 -3.28 -20.52 26.44
C VAL A 618 -3.77 -21.57 25.44
N PRO A 619 -4.95 -22.20 25.66
CA PRO A 619 -5.54 -23.13 24.69
C PRO A 619 -5.88 -22.46 23.35
N TYR A 620 -5.79 -23.24 22.26
CA TYR A 620 -6.07 -22.73 20.90
C TYR A 620 -7.48 -22.15 20.78
N ALA A 621 -8.48 -22.82 21.37
CA ALA A 621 -9.87 -22.39 21.28
C ALA A 621 -10.09 -20.98 21.86
N ASP A 622 -9.43 -20.64 22.95
CA ASP A 622 -9.61 -19.34 23.62
C ASP A 622 -8.87 -18.24 22.87
N ALA A 623 -7.64 -18.49 22.41
CA ALA A 623 -6.92 -17.56 21.54
C ALA A 623 -7.68 -17.31 20.21
N ALA A 624 -8.26 -18.35 19.63
CA ALA A 624 -9.14 -18.28 18.46
C ALA A 624 -10.40 -17.44 18.72
N LYS A 625 -11.04 -17.63 19.88
CA LYS A 625 -12.20 -16.86 20.33
C LYS A 625 -11.86 -15.37 20.48
N THR A 626 -10.83 -15.03 21.28
CA THR A 626 -10.39 -13.65 21.51
C THR A 626 -9.96 -12.96 20.21
N PHE A 627 -9.26 -13.67 19.30
CA PHE A 627 -8.97 -13.15 17.96
C PHE A 627 -10.25 -12.77 17.19
N MET A 628 -11.24 -13.67 17.14
CA MET A 628 -12.51 -13.40 16.45
C MET A 628 -13.32 -12.27 17.11
N GLU A 629 -13.28 -12.14 18.43
CA GLU A 629 -13.93 -11.05 19.18
C GLU A 629 -13.30 -9.69 18.88
N ILE A 630 -11.97 -9.58 18.90
CA ILE A 630 -11.25 -8.36 18.54
C ILE A 630 -11.52 -7.96 17.08
N LEU A 631 -11.58 -8.94 16.17
CA LEU A 631 -11.99 -8.69 14.79
C LEU A 631 -13.46 -8.23 14.71
N LEU A 632 -14.36 -8.81 15.49
CA LEU A 632 -15.79 -8.46 15.47
C LEU A 632 -16.04 -7.04 16.00
N GLN A 633 -15.44 -6.69 17.14
CA GLN A 633 -15.60 -5.42 17.84
C GLN A 633 -14.75 -4.29 17.23
N GLY A 634 -13.59 -4.62 16.67
CA GLY A 634 -12.62 -3.64 16.16
C GLY A 634 -11.84 -2.88 17.25
N SER A 635 -11.77 -3.44 18.46
CA SER A 635 -11.31 -2.80 19.70
C SER A 635 -9.87 -2.25 19.66
N LEU A 636 -8.99 -2.80 18.82
CA LEU A 636 -7.60 -2.34 18.67
C LEU A 636 -7.41 -1.18 17.69
N SER A 637 -8.44 -0.71 16.98
CA SER A 637 -8.31 0.44 16.09
C SER A 637 -8.24 1.75 16.87
N GLN A 638 -7.13 2.47 16.72
CA GLN A 638 -6.96 3.81 17.29
C GLN A 638 -7.66 4.91 16.44
N HIS A 639 -8.37 4.53 15.37
CA HIS A 639 -9.02 5.49 14.47
C HIS A 639 -10.37 5.99 15.02
N ASN A 640 -10.31 6.95 15.93
CA ASN A 640 -11.47 7.77 16.27
C ASN A 640 -11.88 8.67 15.08
N ASP A 641 -13.07 8.48 14.50
CA ASP A 641 -13.65 9.44 13.56
C ASP A 641 -14.22 10.65 14.32
N TYR A 642 -13.33 11.48 14.85
CA TYR A 642 -13.67 12.70 15.59
C TYR A 642 -14.68 13.60 14.85
N LYS A 643 -14.78 13.51 13.52
CA LYS A 643 -15.68 14.38 12.76
C LYS A 643 -17.15 13.97 12.93
N ASN A 644 -17.43 12.68 13.02
CA ASN A 644 -18.77 12.13 13.15
C ASN A 644 -19.06 11.71 14.61
N ASN A 645 -18.05 11.21 15.32
CA ASN A 645 -18.06 10.83 16.73
C ASN A 645 -17.11 11.76 17.52
N PRO A 646 -17.52 13.00 17.84
CA PRO A 646 -16.66 13.94 18.55
C PRO A 646 -16.55 13.56 20.04
N VAL A 647 -15.32 13.48 20.53
CA VAL A 647 -14.98 12.88 21.85
C VAL A 647 -14.85 13.96 22.92
N HIS A 648 -15.16 13.64 24.17
CA HIS A 648 -14.90 14.50 25.32
C HIS A 648 -13.39 14.50 25.67
N CYS A 649 -12.98 15.37 26.60
CA CYS A 649 -11.61 15.37 27.11
C CYS A 649 -11.56 14.50 28.38
N PRO A 650 -10.81 13.38 28.41
CA PRO A 650 -10.82 12.48 29.56
C PRO A 650 -10.32 13.16 30.84
N LEU A 651 -9.35 14.06 30.72
CA LEU A 651 -8.86 14.88 31.85
C LEU A 651 -9.93 15.84 32.38
N CYS A 652 -10.81 16.38 31.51
CA CYS A 652 -11.96 17.17 31.97
C CYS A 652 -13.01 16.32 32.68
N GLU A 653 -13.22 15.08 32.23
CA GLU A 653 -14.22 14.19 32.84
C GLU A 653 -13.77 13.79 34.27
N GLN A 654 -12.51 13.39 34.42
CA GLN A 654 -11.89 12.95 35.68
C GLN A 654 -11.75 14.06 36.74
N ASP A 655 -11.46 15.30 36.35
CA ASP A 655 -11.26 16.40 37.31
C ASP A 655 -12.61 17.03 37.73
N GLU A 656 -13.03 16.80 38.98
CA GLU A 656 -14.29 17.31 39.54
C GLU A 656 -14.39 18.85 39.56
N THR A 657 -13.25 19.55 39.69
CA THR A 657 -13.20 21.02 39.77
C THR A 657 -13.46 21.70 38.42
N ILE A 658 -13.40 20.95 37.30
CA ILE A 658 -13.60 21.51 35.96
C ILE A 658 -15.09 21.78 35.71
N PRO A 659 -15.50 23.03 35.38
CA PRO A 659 -16.90 23.36 35.16
C PRO A 659 -17.55 22.53 34.05
N ARG A 660 -18.82 22.12 34.24
CA ARG A 660 -19.58 21.29 33.27
C ARG A 660 -19.43 21.73 31.81
N LYS A 661 -19.44 23.05 31.54
CA LYS A 661 -19.21 23.64 30.21
C LYS A 661 -17.93 23.16 29.49
N PHE A 662 -16.88 22.78 30.22
CA PHE A 662 -15.65 22.20 29.67
C PHE A 662 -15.69 20.67 29.60
N LYS A 663 -16.42 20.00 30.51
CA LYS A 663 -16.70 18.55 30.43
C LYS A 663 -17.57 18.23 29.22
N ASP A 664 -18.66 18.96 29.03
CA ASP A 664 -19.64 18.81 27.93
C ASP A 664 -19.07 19.14 26.53
N LYS A 665 -17.85 19.70 26.47
CA LYS A 665 -17.24 20.16 25.22
C LYS A 665 -16.71 19.01 24.38
N LYS A 666 -17.49 18.63 23.37
CA LYS A 666 -17.11 17.62 22.37
C LYS A 666 -16.07 18.16 21.37
N TRP A 667 -15.00 17.39 21.14
CA TRP A 667 -13.89 17.74 20.27
C TRP A 667 -13.98 17.00 18.93
N ASN A 668 -14.12 17.75 17.84
CA ASN A 668 -14.26 17.21 16.49
C ASN A 668 -12.95 17.09 15.69
N ASN A 669 -11.80 17.21 16.37
CA ASN A 669 -10.49 17.17 15.75
C ASN A 669 -9.41 16.76 16.79
N PRO A 670 -8.59 15.73 16.53
CA PRO A 670 -7.61 15.23 17.49
C PRO A 670 -6.53 16.27 17.84
N SER A 671 -6.08 17.08 16.87
CA SER A 671 -5.08 18.12 17.12
C SER A 671 -5.60 19.23 18.02
N LYS A 672 -6.91 19.50 17.99
CA LYS A 672 -7.54 20.46 18.91
C LYS A 672 -7.71 19.89 20.33
N LEU A 673 -8.05 18.61 20.44
CA LEU A 673 -8.11 17.91 21.73
C LEU A 673 -6.71 17.83 22.36
N ALA A 674 -5.69 17.42 21.61
CA ALA A 674 -4.31 17.37 22.09
C ALA A 674 -3.78 18.75 22.52
N ALA A 675 -4.06 19.80 21.74
CA ALA A 675 -3.71 21.17 22.13
C ALA A 675 -4.47 21.65 23.38
N HIS A 676 -5.68 21.17 23.62
CA HIS A 676 -6.44 21.46 24.83
C HIS A 676 -5.90 20.70 26.06
N MET A 677 -5.55 19.42 25.93
CA MET A 677 -4.91 18.65 26.99
C MET A 677 -3.59 19.29 27.44
N GLN A 678 -2.90 20.00 26.53
CA GLN A 678 -1.68 20.77 26.81
C GLN A 678 -1.94 22.21 27.34
N THR A 679 -3.18 22.59 27.67
CA THR A 679 -3.45 23.90 28.29
C THR A 679 -3.14 23.90 29.79
N PRO A 680 -2.89 25.08 30.40
CA PRO A 680 -2.75 25.22 31.86
C PRO A 680 -3.97 24.79 32.67
N LEU A 681 -5.12 24.52 32.04
CA LEU A 681 -6.29 23.95 32.72
C LEU A 681 -5.94 22.59 33.37
N HIS A 682 -5.09 21.80 32.71
CA HIS A 682 -4.75 20.43 33.10
C HIS A 682 -3.37 20.32 33.78
N THR A 683 -2.86 21.40 34.38
CA THR A 683 -1.64 21.36 35.21
C THR A 683 -2.01 21.32 36.71
N PRO A 684 -1.14 20.80 37.59
CA PRO A 684 -1.35 20.83 39.04
C PRO A 684 -1.64 22.25 39.57
N LYS A 685 -0.91 23.26 39.09
CA LYS A 685 -1.20 24.66 39.39
C LYS A 685 -2.64 25.06 38.99
N GLY A 686 -3.10 24.65 37.82
CA GLY A 686 -4.45 24.99 37.34
C GLY A 686 -5.55 24.33 38.16
N LEU A 687 -5.33 23.11 38.66
CA LEU A 687 -6.21 22.42 39.61
C LEU A 687 -6.26 23.19 40.95
N TRP A 688 -5.10 23.50 41.51
CA TRP A 688 -4.97 24.25 42.76
C TRP A 688 -5.64 25.63 42.70
N GLU A 689 -5.46 26.37 41.60
CA GLU A 689 -6.13 27.66 41.36
C GLU A 689 -7.67 27.51 41.40
N ARG A 690 -8.22 26.45 40.81
CA ARG A 690 -9.68 26.17 40.86
C ARG A 690 -10.17 25.77 42.24
N GLN A 691 -9.43 24.94 42.97
CA GLN A 691 -9.78 24.55 44.34
C GLN A 691 -9.83 25.77 45.28
N ALA A 692 -8.87 26.69 45.13
CA ALA A 692 -8.87 27.94 45.88
C ALA A 692 -10.06 28.87 45.51
N GLU A 693 -10.45 28.93 44.23
CA GLU A 693 -11.66 29.65 43.78
C GLU A 693 -12.96 29.00 44.27
N GLU A 694 -13.03 27.67 44.32
CA GLU A 694 -14.18 26.91 44.83
C GLU A 694 -14.36 27.10 46.35
N LEU A 695 -13.28 27.00 47.13
CA LEU A 695 -13.30 27.27 48.57
C LEU A 695 -13.73 28.71 48.91
N ALA A 696 -13.22 29.71 48.16
CA ALA A 696 -13.66 31.10 48.30
C ALA A 696 -15.14 31.28 47.92
N SER A 697 -15.63 30.55 46.91
CA SER A 697 -17.03 30.58 46.48
C SER A 697 -17.97 29.93 47.51
N LEU A 698 -17.54 28.86 48.18
CA LEU A 698 -18.29 28.19 49.25
C LEU A 698 -18.42 29.05 50.52
N ARG A 699 -17.39 29.87 50.84
CA ARG A 699 -17.44 30.85 51.95
C ARG A 699 -18.34 32.04 51.65
N GLY A 700 -18.31 32.57 50.42
CA GLY A 700 -19.10 33.74 50.02
C GLY A 700 -18.64 35.09 50.60
N ASP A 701 -17.52 35.12 51.33
CA ASP A 701 -16.92 36.34 51.92
C ASP A 701 -15.95 37.07 50.95
N GLY A 702 -15.67 36.48 49.79
CA GLY A 702 -14.75 37.00 48.77
C GLY A 702 -13.27 36.91 49.16
N ARG A 703 -12.92 36.20 50.25
CA ARG A 703 -11.55 35.96 50.69
C ARG A 703 -11.08 34.58 50.28
N PHE A 704 -9.78 34.47 50.00
CA PHE A 704 -9.11 33.23 49.65
C PHE A 704 -8.38 32.68 50.88
N GLU A 705 -8.49 31.38 51.11
CA GLU A 705 -7.94 30.69 52.29
C GLU A 705 -6.66 29.94 51.90
N CYS A 706 -5.61 30.02 52.72
CA CYS A 706 -4.45 29.13 52.58
C CYS A 706 -4.68 27.84 53.37
N SER A 707 -5.00 26.75 52.66
CA SER A 707 -5.19 25.42 53.24
C SER A 707 -4.02 24.98 54.10
N TYR A 708 -2.78 25.18 53.63
CA TYR A 708 -1.56 24.82 54.35
C TYR A 708 -1.43 25.57 55.68
N CYS A 709 -1.63 26.89 55.70
CA CYS A 709 -1.53 27.68 56.93
C CYS A 709 -2.62 27.34 57.94
N LYS A 710 -3.82 26.98 57.46
CA LYS A 710 -4.92 26.50 58.30
C LYS A 710 -4.63 25.12 58.91
N GLU A 711 -4.05 24.20 58.15
CA GLU A 711 -3.62 22.88 58.64
C GLU A 711 -2.50 22.99 59.69
N ILE A 712 -1.64 24.01 59.59
CA ILE A 712 -0.58 24.33 60.57
C ILE A 712 -1.12 25.04 61.83
N GLY A 713 -2.40 25.44 61.84
CA GLY A 713 -3.01 26.13 62.98
C GLY A 713 -2.55 27.59 63.14
N VAL A 714 -2.29 28.29 62.04
CA VAL A 714 -2.05 29.75 62.02
C VAL A 714 -3.35 30.51 62.35
N ASP A 715 -3.26 31.69 62.96
CA ASP A 715 -4.42 32.51 63.33
C ASP A 715 -5.31 32.89 62.14
N GLU A 716 -6.62 33.05 62.40
CA GLU A 716 -7.63 33.20 61.34
C GLU A 716 -7.40 34.41 60.43
N ASP A 717 -7.01 35.57 60.96
CA ASP A 717 -6.68 36.74 60.13
C ASP A 717 -5.37 36.58 59.32
N GLU A 718 -4.52 35.61 59.67
CA GLU A 718 -3.22 35.44 59.03
C GLU A 718 -3.22 34.51 57.82
N TYR A 719 -4.16 33.55 57.71
CA TYR A 719 -4.28 32.65 56.55
C TYR A 719 -5.30 33.09 55.48
N HIS A 720 -5.95 34.24 55.62
CA HIS A 720 -6.86 34.82 54.62
C HIS A 720 -6.20 35.86 53.71
N PHE A 721 -6.61 35.87 52.44
CA PHE A 721 -6.04 36.69 51.37
C PHE A 721 -7.14 37.37 50.54
N ALA A 722 -6.91 38.63 50.15
CA ALA A 722 -7.90 39.46 49.44
C ALA A 722 -8.13 39.06 47.96
N ASN A 723 -7.30 38.18 47.40
CA ASN A 723 -7.46 37.63 46.06
C ASN A 723 -6.50 36.43 45.85
N LEU A 724 -6.81 35.59 44.85
CA LEU A 724 -6.01 34.42 44.47
C LEU A 724 -4.53 34.75 44.22
N ARG A 725 -4.21 35.93 43.67
CA ARG A 725 -2.82 36.34 43.42
C ARG A 725 -2.05 36.60 44.71
N ALA A 726 -2.69 37.19 45.72
CA ALA A 726 -2.08 37.39 47.04
C ALA A 726 -1.85 36.04 47.75
N LEU A 727 -2.79 35.11 47.64
CA LEU A 727 -2.63 33.73 48.13
C LEU A 727 -1.48 33.01 47.40
N PHE A 728 -1.44 33.05 46.07
CA PHE A 728 -0.38 32.42 45.26
C PHE A 728 1.02 32.95 45.63
N VAL A 729 1.18 34.28 45.71
CA VAL A 729 2.46 34.91 46.10
C VAL A 729 2.87 34.51 47.51
N HIS A 730 1.91 34.36 48.43
CA HIS A 730 2.16 33.87 49.78
C HIS A 730 2.65 32.42 49.80
N VAL A 731 1.98 31.50 49.10
CA VAL A 731 2.37 30.09 49.08
C VAL A 731 3.72 29.89 48.39
N GLU A 732 3.96 30.61 47.29
CA GLU A 732 5.21 30.56 46.54
C GLU A 732 6.40 31.05 47.38
N ASN A 733 6.26 32.21 48.04
CA ASN A 733 7.36 32.94 48.68
C ASN A 733 7.34 32.88 50.23
N ASP A 734 6.48 32.06 50.83
CA ASP A 734 6.32 31.85 52.28
C ASP A 734 6.11 33.14 53.10
N THR A 735 5.43 34.14 52.52
CA THR A 735 5.54 35.56 52.93
C THR A 735 5.10 35.92 54.35
N LYS A 736 4.39 35.03 55.05
CA LYS A 736 3.92 35.24 56.43
C LYS A 736 4.97 34.83 57.48
N PHE A 737 5.88 33.92 57.14
CA PHE A 737 6.81 33.29 58.09
C PHE A 737 8.15 34.04 58.21
N THR A 738 8.11 35.37 58.26
CA THR A 738 9.33 36.22 58.28
C THR A 738 9.92 36.43 59.68
N ARG A 739 9.22 36.01 60.75
CA ARG A 739 9.68 36.11 62.14
C ARG A 739 10.52 34.89 62.55
N PRO A 740 11.60 35.04 63.36
CA PRO A 740 12.43 33.92 63.79
C PRO A 740 11.67 32.80 64.53
N GLU A 741 10.63 33.16 65.27
CA GLU A 741 9.78 32.26 66.05
C GLU A 741 8.91 31.34 65.17
N ALA A 742 8.63 31.74 63.92
CA ALA A 742 7.76 31.00 62.99
C ALA A 742 8.50 29.90 62.20
N LYS A 743 9.75 29.57 62.55
CA LYS A 743 10.61 28.65 61.78
C LYS A 743 10.00 27.24 61.64
N HIS A 744 9.37 26.71 62.68
CA HIS A 744 8.76 25.39 62.65
C HIS A 744 7.53 25.36 61.73
N GLN A 745 6.69 26.40 61.79
CA GLN A 745 5.54 26.56 60.89
C GLN A 745 5.96 26.72 59.43
N LEU A 746 7.08 27.41 59.16
CA LEU A 746 7.68 27.51 57.82
C LEU A 746 8.14 26.16 57.27
N GLU A 747 8.74 25.31 58.11
CA GLU A 747 9.17 23.96 57.71
C GLU A 747 7.95 23.09 57.38
N MET A 748 6.89 23.13 58.20
CA MET A 748 5.63 22.44 57.90
C MET A 748 4.93 22.97 56.64
N HIS A 749 4.91 24.29 56.43
CA HIS A 749 4.31 24.91 55.23
C HIS A 749 5.02 24.48 53.95
N LYS A 750 6.35 24.34 54.01
CA LYS A 750 7.16 23.80 52.90
C LYS A 750 6.92 22.32 52.67
N GLU A 751 6.70 21.53 53.71
CA GLU A 751 6.35 20.12 53.57
C GLU A 751 4.97 19.95 52.90
N LEU A 752 3.94 20.63 53.41
CA LEU A 752 2.58 20.52 52.88
C LEU A 752 2.48 20.98 51.42
N LYS A 753 3.05 22.13 51.06
CA LYS A 753 3.09 22.56 49.64
C LYS A 753 3.94 21.62 48.77
N GLY A 754 4.96 21.00 49.35
CA GLY A 754 5.78 19.97 48.69
C GLY A 754 4.98 18.72 48.34
N ARG A 755 4.07 18.26 49.22
CA ARG A 755 3.16 17.12 48.96
C ARG A 755 2.22 17.38 47.76
N ASP A 756 1.81 18.64 47.57
CA ASP A 756 1.01 19.08 46.41
C ASP A 756 1.87 19.30 45.12
N GLY A 757 3.18 19.10 45.18
CA GLY A 757 4.09 19.23 44.03
C GLY A 757 4.52 20.68 43.72
N TRP A 758 4.39 21.61 44.67
CA TRP A 758 4.86 23.00 44.47
C TRP A 758 6.37 23.05 44.20
N GLY A 759 6.74 23.60 43.04
CA GLY A 759 8.13 23.73 42.61
C GLY A 759 8.68 22.53 41.84
N GLU A 760 7.92 21.44 41.71
CA GLU A 760 8.37 20.28 40.93
C GLU A 760 8.30 20.50 39.41
N PRO A 761 9.12 19.79 38.60
CA PRO A 761 9.06 19.79 37.13
C PRO A 761 7.74 19.23 36.57
N GLY A 762 6.72 20.09 36.52
CA GLY A 762 5.36 19.75 36.10
C GLY A 762 4.30 20.68 36.69
N TRP A 763 4.62 21.39 37.77
CA TRP A 763 3.69 22.25 38.54
C TRP A 763 2.92 23.25 37.66
N ALA A 764 3.64 24.11 36.93
CA ALA A 764 3.06 25.19 36.13
C ALA A 764 3.09 24.96 34.61
N GLU A 765 3.79 23.92 34.14
CA GLU A 765 4.00 23.62 32.72
C GLU A 765 3.94 22.10 32.49
N HIS A 766 3.35 21.67 31.38
CA HIS A 766 3.35 20.25 31.00
C HIS A 766 4.79 19.73 30.80
N GLN A 767 5.11 18.54 31.34
CA GLN A 767 6.45 17.94 31.24
C GLN A 767 6.98 17.85 29.79
N GLY A 768 6.09 17.69 28.81
CA GLY A 768 6.44 17.71 27.39
C GLY A 768 7.00 19.04 26.90
N ASP A 769 6.56 20.17 27.45
CA ASP A 769 7.07 21.50 27.11
C ASP A 769 8.38 21.83 27.84
N VAL A 770 8.55 21.35 29.08
CA VAL A 770 9.84 21.35 29.79
C VAL A 770 10.90 20.59 28.97
N ARG A 771 10.56 19.38 28.47
CA ARG A 771 11.45 18.63 27.55
C ARG A 771 11.74 19.38 26.25
N LYS A 772 10.74 20.03 25.62
CA LYS A 772 10.97 20.84 24.40
C LYS A 772 11.89 22.03 24.68
N ARG A 773 11.75 22.71 25.82
CA ARG A 773 12.64 23.81 26.25
C ARG A 773 14.07 23.30 26.42
N ILE A 774 14.29 22.23 27.18
CA ILE A 774 15.61 21.62 27.39
C ILE A 774 16.24 21.20 26.05
N VAL A 775 15.48 20.57 25.15
CA VAL A 775 15.98 20.17 23.81
C VAL A 775 16.33 21.38 22.95
N LYS A 776 15.55 22.47 23.03
CA LYS A 776 15.85 23.72 22.34
C LYS A 776 17.12 24.37 22.90
N GLU A 777 17.24 24.49 24.21
CA GLU A 777 18.41 25.05 24.90
C GLU A 777 19.67 24.22 24.62
N ALA A 778 19.58 22.88 24.64
CA ALA A 778 20.68 22.00 24.26
C ALA A 778 21.07 22.13 22.77
N ARG A 779 20.12 22.42 21.88
CA ARG A 779 20.38 22.68 20.46
C ARG A 779 21.01 24.04 20.25
N ASP A 780 20.51 25.08 20.92
CA ASP A 780 21.04 26.44 20.86
C ASP A 780 22.44 26.49 21.49
N TYR A 781 22.70 25.71 22.54
CA TYR A 781 24.04 25.50 23.12
C TYR A 781 24.99 24.81 22.16
N ARG A 782 24.57 23.71 21.49
CA ARG A 782 25.39 23.08 20.43
C ARG A 782 25.69 24.05 19.29
N LEU A 783 24.69 24.82 18.84
CA LEU A 783 24.87 25.83 17.81
C LEU A 783 25.87 26.91 18.23
N LYS A 784 25.75 27.45 19.45
CA LYS A 784 26.73 28.39 20.04
C LYS A 784 28.13 27.79 20.21
N ARG A 785 28.25 26.47 20.45
CA ARG A 785 29.54 25.76 20.57
C ARG A 785 30.18 25.53 19.20
N ASP A 786 29.41 25.04 18.24
CA ASP A 786 29.89 24.63 16.93
C ASP A 786 30.19 25.84 16.02
N LEU A 787 29.58 27.00 16.29
CA LEU A 787 29.90 28.29 15.64
C LEU A 787 31.02 29.08 16.33
N ARG A 788 31.43 28.71 17.55
CA ARG A 788 32.48 29.40 18.33
C ARG A 788 33.85 29.47 17.60
N PRO A 789 34.28 28.50 16.76
CA PRO A 789 35.54 28.60 16.00
C PRO A 789 35.54 29.62 14.85
N PHE A 790 34.40 30.28 14.56
CA PHE A 790 34.24 31.16 13.39
C PHE A 790 34.12 32.65 13.78
N ASP A 791 34.52 33.04 14.99
CA ASP A 791 34.47 34.41 15.55
C ASP A 791 33.10 35.13 15.47
N PHE A 792 32.00 34.37 15.32
CA PHE A 792 30.64 34.90 15.43
C PHE A 792 30.26 35.18 16.89
N ASN A 793 30.55 36.40 17.35
CA ASN A 793 30.04 36.93 18.62
C ASN A 793 28.51 37.04 18.58
N TYR A 794 27.82 36.08 19.21
CA TYR A 794 26.41 36.23 19.56
C TYR A 794 26.27 37.32 20.61
N SER A 795 25.41 38.32 20.38
CA SER A 795 25.00 39.23 21.44
C SER A 795 24.05 38.52 22.41
N ASP A 796 24.32 38.57 23.71
CA ASP A 796 23.39 38.07 24.74
C ASP A 796 22.17 38.98 24.96
N HIS A 797 22.00 40.01 24.13
CA HIS A 797 20.80 40.85 24.10
C HIS A 797 19.60 40.05 23.58
N LYS A 798 18.54 39.99 24.39
CA LYS A 798 17.23 39.48 23.96
C LYS A 798 16.74 40.28 22.75
N GLU A 799 16.17 39.57 21.77
CA GLU A 799 15.55 40.17 20.59
C GLU A 799 14.48 41.19 21.03
N ILE A 800 14.65 42.45 20.60
CA ILE A 800 13.76 43.53 21.00
C ILE A 800 12.42 43.30 20.30
N PRO A 801 11.27 43.20 21.01
CA PRO A 801 10.00 42.79 20.41
C PRO A 801 9.39 43.86 19.47
N VAL A 802 9.86 45.11 19.54
CA VAL A 802 9.46 46.22 18.67
C VAL A 802 10.73 46.97 18.27
N GLY A 803 10.87 47.31 16.99
CA GLY A 803 12.04 48.03 16.50
C GLY A 803 12.11 49.46 17.02
N ILE A 804 13.25 49.85 17.59
CA ILE A 804 13.45 51.17 18.18
C ILE A 804 14.10 52.10 17.14
N PRO A 805 13.54 53.28 16.82
CA PRO A 805 14.18 54.22 15.90
C PRO A 805 15.59 54.60 16.35
N VAL A 806 16.56 54.56 15.43
CA VAL A 806 17.91 55.02 15.72
C VAL A 806 17.89 56.54 15.80
N GLN A 807 18.32 57.10 16.94
CA GLN A 807 18.49 58.55 17.07
C GLN A 807 19.41 59.07 15.95
N ASN A 808 18.98 60.14 15.29
CA ASN A 808 19.56 60.75 14.09
C ASN A 808 19.28 60.04 12.75
N ASN A 809 18.49 58.96 12.69
CA ASN A 809 18.09 58.36 11.41
C ASN A 809 16.64 57.80 11.43
N PRO A 810 15.61 58.65 11.21
CA PRO A 810 14.20 58.29 11.45
C PRO A 810 13.58 57.25 10.50
N GLY A 811 14.36 56.69 9.57
CA GLY A 811 13.96 55.55 8.72
C GLY A 811 14.56 54.20 9.13
N ILE A 812 15.43 54.15 10.15
CA ILE A 812 16.15 52.93 10.54
C ILE A 812 15.71 52.50 11.95
N LEU A 813 15.22 51.26 12.07
CA LEU A 813 14.87 50.64 13.34
C LEU A 813 15.98 49.68 13.80
N ARG A 814 16.31 49.73 15.09
CA ARG A 814 17.21 48.81 15.78
C ARG A 814 16.41 47.70 16.43
N GLY A 815 16.62 46.46 16.00
CA GLY A 815 15.88 45.28 16.45
C GLY A 815 14.43 45.24 15.94
N GLY A 816 13.65 44.29 16.43
CA GLY A 816 12.26 44.06 16.03
C GLY A 816 12.10 43.12 14.82
N PRO A 817 10.98 42.39 14.73
CA PRO A 817 10.62 41.70 13.50
C PRO A 817 10.40 42.72 12.37
N ALA A 818 10.78 42.35 11.14
CA ALA A 818 10.63 43.24 9.99
C ALA A 818 9.15 43.68 9.83
N PRO A 819 8.87 44.98 9.61
CA PRO A 819 7.51 45.48 9.55
C PRO A 819 6.75 44.82 8.40
N SER A 820 5.69 44.08 8.74
CA SER A 820 4.82 43.45 7.76
C SER A 820 4.09 44.52 6.95
N VAL A 821 4.32 44.56 5.63
CA VAL A 821 3.51 45.38 4.72
C VAL A 821 2.04 44.97 4.88
N SER A 822 1.20 45.88 5.36
CA SER A 822 -0.17 45.55 5.75
C SER A 822 -1.08 45.40 4.54
N SER A 823 -1.25 44.17 4.06
CA SER A 823 -2.35 43.82 3.16
C SER A 823 -3.68 43.98 3.91
N HIS A 824 -4.43 45.05 3.61
CA HIS A 824 -5.71 45.31 4.26
C HIS A 824 -6.70 44.13 4.14
N PRO A 825 -7.53 43.89 5.17
CA PRO A 825 -8.49 42.79 5.16
C PRO A 825 -9.70 43.15 4.28
N ALA A 826 -9.79 42.55 3.10
CA ALA A 826 -10.97 42.62 2.25
C ALA A 826 -12.19 41.96 2.94
N LYS A 827 -13.07 42.78 3.53
CA LYS A 827 -14.39 42.34 3.98
C LYS A 827 -15.18 41.79 2.80
N ARG A 828 -15.84 40.64 2.97
CA ARG A 828 -16.79 40.10 2.00
C ARG A 828 -18.01 41.03 1.88
N ALA A 829 -18.02 41.89 0.85
CA ALA A 829 -19.25 42.51 0.37
C ALA A 829 -20.04 41.51 -0.49
N ARG A 830 -21.38 41.57 -0.42
CA ARG A 830 -22.26 40.87 -1.38
C ARG A 830 -22.20 41.58 -2.75
N PRO A 831 -22.43 40.88 -3.86
CA PRO A 831 -22.35 41.50 -5.18
C PRO A 831 -23.49 42.49 -5.37
N TYR A 832 -23.16 43.74 -5.69
CA TYR A 832 -24.06 44.66 -6.37
C TYR A 832 -23.64 44.77 -7.84
N ARG A 833 -24.64 44.95 -8.69
CA ARG A 833 -24.58 44.93 -10.16
C ARG A 833 -24.69 46.36 -10.68
N LEU A 834 -23.84 46.73 -11.63
CA LEU A 834 -23.86 47.86 -12.57
C LEU A 834 -22.69 47.54 -13.52
N ASP A 835 -22.89 47.17 -14.79
CA ASP A 835 -23.50 47.88 -15.93
C ASP A 835 -22.66 49.09 -16.41
N ASP A 836 -22.63 49.21 -17.74
CA ASP A 836 -21.67 49.91 -18.60
C ASP A 836 -21.30 51.36 -18.24
N SER A 837 -20.04 51.76 -18.52
CA SER A 837 -19.71 52.57 -19.73
C SER A 837 -18.39 53.37 -19.65
N ILE A 838 -17.82 53.63 -20.85
CA ILE A 838 -17.04 54.84 -21.24
C ILE A 838 -15.55 55.00 -20.79
N LEU A 839 -14.66 54.89 -21.80
CA LEU A 839 -13.50 55.75 -22.19
C LEU A 839 -12.38 56.14 -21.16
N SER A 840 -11.13 56.49 -21.50
CA SER A 840 -10.20 56.29 -22.64
C SER A 840 -8.83 56.96 -22.30
N PHE A 841 -7.87 57.04 -23.25
CA PHE A 841 -6.48 57.61 -23.15
C PHE A 841 -5.47 56.75 -22.35
N THR A 842 -4.30 56.27 -22.82
CA THR A 842 -3.25 56.62 -23.84
C THR A 842 -2.08 57.48 -23.34
N ASP A 843 -0.85 57.01 -23.63
CA ASP A 843 0.42 57.74 -23.78
C ASP A 843 1.04 58.44 -22.53
N SER A 844 2.36 58.63 -22.41
CA SER A 844 3.55 58.10 -23.13
C SER A 844 4.86 58.35 -22.35
N GLN A 845 5.94 57.66 -22.76
CA GLN A 845 7.38 58.01 -22.70
C GLN A 845 8.03 58.80 -21.53
N THR A 846 9.19 58.31 -21.07
CA THR A 846 10.43 59.11 -20.89
C THR A 846 11.68 58.22 -20.83
N GLU A 847 12.87 58.80 -21.06
CA GLU A 847 14.06 58.09 -21.60
C GLU A 847 15.38 58.23 -20.74
N ILE A 848 16.29 57.23 -20.83
CA ILE A 848 17.77 57.33 -21.18
C ILE A 848 18.78 58.08 -20.21
N PRO A 849 20.11 57.74 -20.07
CA PRO A 849 20.89 56.48 -20.20
C PRO A 849 22.18 56.36 -19.26
N LEU A 850 23.30 55.79 -19.80
CA LEU A 850 24.53 55.17 -19.23
C LEU A 850 25.77 56.03 -18.82
N HIS A 851 26.75 55.34 -18.17
CA HIS A 851 28.24 55.49 -18.09
C HIS A 851 28.88 56.18 -16.85
N GLN A 852 30.17 55.99 -16.47
CA GLN A 852 31.31 55.27 -17.11
C GLN A 852 32.13 54.29 -16.17
N GLN A 853 33.47 54.12 -16.32
CA GLN A 853 34.13 52.79 -16.31
C GLN A 853 35.68 52.76 -16.09
N HIS A 854 36.24 51.62 -15.61
CA HIS A 854 37.69 51.20 -15.53
C HIS A 854 38.64 51.91 -14.52
N LEU A 855 39.51 51.20 -13.77
CA LEU A 855 40.91 50.76 -14.08
C LEU A 855 41.38 49.68 -13.03
N ILE A 856 42.10 48.59 -13.35
CA ILE A 856 43.60 48.40 -13.44
C ILE A 856 44.33 48.53 -12.05
N ARG A 857 45.26 47.66 -11.57
CA ARG A 857 46.25 46.77 -12.25
C ARG A 857 46.49 45.32 -11.66
N SER A 858 47.69 44.96 -11.16
CA SER A 858 48.27 43.56 -11.12
C SER A 858 49.67 43.43 -10.46
N THR A 859 50.07 42.29 -9.85
CA THR A 859 51.48 41.76 -9.67
C THR A 859 51.54 40.28 -9.11
N PRO A 860 52.67 39.52 -9.14
CA PRO A 860 52.65 38.04 -9.36
C PRO A 860 53.60 37.08 -8.55
N VAL A 861 53.33 35.75 -8.65
CA VAL A 861 54.22 34.55 -8.80
C VAL A 861 55.24 34.07 -7.72
N SER A 862 55.40 32.73 -7.64
CA SER A 862 56.43 31.83 -6.98
C SER A 862 56.05 31.20 -5.62
N GLN A 863 56.38 29.94 -5.24
CA GLN A 863 57.08 28.81 -5.91
C GLN A 863 56.77 27.42 -5.23
N ILE A 864 56.82 26.32 -6.01
CA ILE A 864 57.19 24.90 -5.69
C ILE A 864 56.57 24.20 -4.44
N SER A 865 55.67 23.21 -4.66
CA SER A 865 55.82 21.76 -4.36
C SER A 865 54.46 21.01 -4.57
N GLU A 866 54.31 19.69 -4.77
CA GLU A 866 55.13 18.69 -5.49
C GLU A 866 54.29 17.42 -5.90
N LEU A 867 54.78 16.17 -5.79
CA LEU A 867 54.16 14.90 -6.29
C LEU A 867 54.36 13.73 -5.26
N PRO A 868 53.80 12.48 -5.40
CA PRO A 868 53.49 11.76 -6.65
C PRO A 868 52.20 10.90 -6.71
N SER A 869 51.97 10.40 -7.94
CA SER A 869 51.00 9.37 -8.31
C SER A 869 51.56 7.95 -8.14
N PHE A 870 50.67 6.96 -8.00
CA PHE A 870 51.00 5.55 -8.19
C PHE A 870 50.17 4.93 -9.31
N ALA A 871 50.87 4.29 -10.25
CA ALA A 871 50.33 3.33 -11.20
C ALA A 871 51.08 2.01 -11.03
N THR A 872 50.42 0.88 -11.24
CA THR A 872 51.05 -0.45 -11.25
C THR A 872 50.50 -1.28 -12.40
N VAL A 873 51.34 -2.17 -12.94
CA VAL A 873 51.29 -2.66 -14.33
C VAL A 873 51.53 -4.19 -14.36
N ILE A 874 50.62 -4.94 -15.02
CA ILE A 874 50.82 -6.06 -16.01
C ILE A 874 51.89 -7.14 -15.68
N PRO A 875 51.61 -8.48 -15.72
CA PRO A 875 51.53 -9.31 -16.97
C PRO A 875 50.45 -10.45 -16.95
N VAL A 876 49.89 -11.06 -18.03
CA VAL A 876 50.21 -11.43 -19.45
C VAL A 876 50.41 -12.95 -19.65
N ALA A 877 49.51 -13.57 -20.44
CA ALA A 877 49.78 -14.69 -21.38
C ALA A 877 48.53 -14.89 -22.30
N HIS A 878 48.54 -14.48 -23.58
CA HIS A 878 49.07 -15.17 -24.78
C HIS A 878 48.17 -16.24 -25.45
N ARG A 879 47.59 -15.89 -26.62
CA ARG A 879 47.88 -16.57 -27.90
C ARG A 879 47.55 -15.68 -29.11
N ARG A 880 48.30 -15.87 -30.21
CA ARG A 880 48.23 -15.09 -31.47
C ARG A 880 47.47 -15.88 -32.54
N PHE A 881 46.92 -15.17 -33.54
CA PHE A 881 47.21 -15.47 -34.94
C PHE A 881 47.18 -14.17 -35.77
N ILE A 882 47.93 -14.14 -36.87
CA ILE A 882 48.29 -12.95 -37.67
C ILE A 882 47.84 -13.18 -39.13
N THR A 883 47.66 -12.08 -39.88
CA THR A 883 47.83 -11.84 -41.34
C THR A 883 46.53 -11.38 -42.04
N THR A 884 46.49 -10.38 -42.95
CA THR A 884 47.48 -9.35 -43.40
C THR A 884 46.76 -8.15 -44.05
N LYS A 885 47.44 -7.00 -44.17
CA LYS A 885 46.97 -5.77 -44.87
C LYS A 885 46.88 -5.93 -46.40
N LYS A 886 46.04 -5.11 -47.07
CA LYS A 886 46.51 -4.14 -48.09
C LYS A 886 45.48 -3.02 -48.40
N HIS A 887 45.99 -1.87 -48.86
CA HIS A 887 45.25 -0.66 -49.26
C HIS A 887 45.03 -0.58 -50.78
N SER A 888 43.92 0.04 -51.19
CA SER A 888 43.79 1.03 -52.30
C SER A 888 42.29 1.36 -52.47
N SER A 889 41.77 2.54 -52.13
CA SER A 889 41.88 3.84 -52.83
C SER A 889 41.17 3.89 -54.20
N SER A 890 39.87 4.19 -54.16
CA SER A 890 39.11 4.96 -55.18
C SER A 890 37.84 5.49 -54.53
#